data_AF-A0A6J4X0Z4-F1
#
_entry.id   AF-A0A6J4X0Z4-F1
#
_cell.length_a   1.000
_cell.length_b   1.000
_cell.length_c   1.000
_cell.angle_alpha   90.00
_cell.angle_beta   90.00
_cell.angle_gamma   90.00
#
_symmetry.space_group_name_H-M   'P 1'
#
loop_
_entity.id
_entity.type
_entity.pdbx_description
1 polymer ?
#
loop_
_entity_poly.entity_id
_entity_poly.type
_entity_poly.pdbx_seq_one_letter_code
_entity_poly.pdbx_strand_id
1 'polypeptide(L)'
;MTINQLKIPASFQKGWVSLWGPTLVVFLIFFIFFCYFFSKIPLLHDGDSYYHLAVARLYVQQGFVDQLDWARFSAMHSGFGDKELLFHALLMPFVRWLPSELGGKLALALLNALTAAVLANLSIRSIGKWGVFVPVWLFGTSAAFTLRMSRLRPEILSLLIMMAATWVASQKKYRWVMILAALYALSYTAVHVLVGLSIGWFVVIWWIERRWEWRLPVYVTIGAVIGLAVHPHFPSNLNIWLIQNIDFFLLKNHLDVGNEIQPSSITTILSLNLGWLLGLVIFWRSATKNHARSKTTGTELLFLVNALAFSLLYLLMQRFSIYCVPFVTIALLYHMNYRNLEIGRWTYLPWRGKLPFVATFGLCLCTSILSAWYVYVNLSDHSVFDINHRKDWQALGQIIPQGAKVAAPWDATELYVWAAPQARYLNLLDPVFMAVPYGSAYLILKNIWNGDEPDVPYTVKAHLDSDYIVFPYKRHTQLYRRLLHDPRAKLLYRGHSALFRLMPDKNNKFMVNWQIIPDNGKWPPEEGDINKKEIYFPQQVDPIGQGYERYVNATRSDSNTGCINLARVEEVEEPVNVEYEISSYGPSSIWHNEKLIIKNLFPAKATLGQGVRLSLELESGRHIFSIRTCPDKRQNGFYFLERSRSLLN
;
A
#
# COMPACT_ATOMS: atom_id res chain seq x y z
N MET A 1 -35.22 6.89 -56.29
CA MET A 1 -33.99 6.08 -56.15
C MET A 1 -33.91 5.61 -54.71
N THR A 2 -34.30 4.36 -54.46
CA THR A 2 -34.52 3.79 -53.13
C THR A 2 -33.22 3.26 -52.52
N ILE A 3 -32.98 3.63 -51.25
CA ILE A 3 -31.94 3.10 -50.37
C ILE A 3 -32.32 1.66 -50.02
N ASN A 4 -31.97 0.71 -50.88
CA ASN A 4 -32.11 -0.71 -50.60
C ASN A 4 -31.17 -1.49 -51.52
N GLN A 5 -29.88 -1.60 -51.14
CA GLN A 5 -28.99 -2.70 -51.57
C GLN A 5 -27.55 -2.68 -50.98
N LEU A 6 -27.38 -2.32 -49.69
CA LEU A 6 -26.20 -2.78 -48.95
C LEU A 6 -26.47 -4.19 -48.42
N LYS A 7 -26.34 -5.21 -49.29
CA LYS A 7 -26.33 -6.62 -48.88
C LYS A 7 -25.05 -6.88 -48.09
N ILE A 8 -25.14 -6.77 -46.77
CA ILE A 8 -24.13 -7.30 -45.85
C ILE A 8 -24.07 -8.82 -46.08
N PRO A 9 -22.90 -9.42 -46.34
CA PRO A 9 -22.79 -10.86 -46.60
C PRO A 9 -23.34 -11.68 -45.43
N ALA A 10 -24.14 -12.71 -45.71
CA ALA A 10 -24.72 -13.61 -44.70
C ALA A 10 -23.67 -14.34 -43.83
N SER A 11 -22.41 -14.42 -44.29
CA SER A 11 -21.25 -14.90 -43.51
C SER A 11 -20.86 -13.94 -42.37
N PHE A 12 -21.11 -12.64 -42.52
CA PHE A 12 -20.83 -11.61 -41.53
C PHE A 12 -21.87 -11.65 -40.39
N GLN A 13 -23.16 -11.90 -40.68
CA GLN A 13 -24.18 -12.07 -39.65
C GLN A 13 -24.05 -13.38 -38.85
N LYS A 14 -23.68 -14.50 -39.48
CA LYS A 14 -23.50 -15.79 -38.77
C LYS A 14 -22.28 -15.83 -37.83
N GLY A 15 -21.21 -15.11 -38.14
CA GLY A 15 -20.02 -15.00 -37.28
C GLY A 15 -20.21 -14.09 -36.06
N TRP A 16 -20.98 -13.00 -36.23
CA TRP A 16 -21.24 -12.01 -35.17
C TRP A 16 -22.29 -12.46 -34.16
N VAL A 17 -23.26 -13.32 -34.50
CA VAL A 17 -24.20 -13.84 -33.48
C VAL A 17 -23.60 -15.05 -32.74
N SER A 18 -22.71 -15.82 -33.36
CA SER A 18 -22.20 -17.08 -32.80
C SER A 18 -21.08 -16.95 -31.75
N LEU A 19 -20.25 -15.90 -31.81
CA LEU A 19 -19.16 -15.70 -30.83
C LEU A 19 -19.61 -14.92 -29.58
N TRP A 20 -20.49 -13.94 -29.78
CA TRP A 20 -20.90 -13.02 -28.72
C TRP A 20 -21.92 -13.64 -27.77
N GLY A 21 -22.75 -14.59 -28.25
CA GLY A 21 -23.67 -15.34 -27.39
C GLY A 21 -22.95 -16.06 -26.23
N PRO A 22 -21.99 -16.97 -26.50
CA PRO A 22 -21.21 -17.62 -25.45
C PRO A 22 -20.44 -16.63 -24.56
N THR A 23 -19.91 -15.54 -25.14
CA THR A 23 -19.20 -14.50 -24.39
C THR A 23 -20.13 -13.81 -23.38
N LEU A 24 -21.35 -13.46 -23.80
CA LEU A 24 -22.37 -12.86 -22.94
C LEU A 24 -22.83 -13.84 -21.85
N VAL A 25 -22.99 -15.12 -22.17
CA VAL A 25 -23.32 -16.16 -21.17
C VAL A 25 -22.21 -16.26 -20.12
N VAL A 26 -20.94 -16.29 -20.53
CA VAL A 26 -19.81 -16.26 -19.57
C VAL A 26 -19.84 -15.00 -18.72
N PHE A 27 -20.05 -13.82 -19.33
CA PHE A 27 -20.19 -12.57 -18.59
C PHE A 27 -21.28 -12.66 -17.52
N LEU A 28 -22.49 -13.08 -17.88
CA LEU A 28 -23.63 -13.15 -16.96
C LEU A 28 -23.38 -14.15 -15.82
N ILE A 29 -22.86 -15.34 -16.14
CA ILE A 29 -22.54 -16.36 -15.12
C ILE A 29 -21.50 -15.83 -14.14
N PHE A 30 -20.40 -15.26 -14.64
CA PHE A 30 -19.34 -14.73 -13.77
C PHE A 30 -19.79 -13.50 -12.99
N PHE A 31 -20.64 -12.64 -13.57
CA PHE A 31 -21.19 -11.48 -12.87
C PHE A 31 -22.07 -11.93 -11.70
N ILE A 32 -23.00 -12.86 -11.92
CA ILE A 32 -23.83 -13.43 -10.85
C ILE A 32 -22.96 -14.11 -9.80
N PHE A 33 -21.98 -14.91 -10.23
CA PHE A 33 -21.04 -15.58 -9.33
C PHE A 33 -20.26 -14.58 -8.45
N PHE A 34 -19.68 -13.53 -9.03
CA PHE A 34 -18.90 -12.56 -8.26
C PHE A 34 -19.78 -11.67 -7.38
N CYS A 35 -20.98 -11.30 -7.82
CA CYS A 35 -21.95 -10.63 -6.96
C CYS A 35 -22.28 -11.49 -5.74
N TYR A 36 -22.53 -12.79 -5.93
CA TYR A 36 -22.74 -13.73 -4.83
C TYR A 36 -21.49 -13.85 -3.95
N PHE A 37 -20.31 -14.09 -4.53
CA PHE A 37 -19.06 -14.25 -3.81
C PHE A 37 -18.72 -13.03 -2.95
N PHE A 38 -18.70 -11.83 -3.53
CA PHE A 38 -18.41 -10.60 -2.79
C PHE A 38 -19.52 -10.23 -1.79
N SER A 39 -20.77 -10.69 -1.98
CA SER A 39 -21.80 -10.54 -0.94
C SER A 39 -21.50 -11.35 0.34
N LYS A 40 -20.73 -12.44 0.22
CA LYS A 40 -20.31 -13.28 1.37
C LYS A 40 -19.04 -12.79 2.04
N ILE A 41 -18.32 -11.87 1.40
CA ILE A 41 -17.11 -11.27 1.95
C ILE A 41 -17.50 -9.95 2.63
N PRO A 42 -17.35 -9.84 3.97
CA PRO A 42 -17.82 -8.66 4.69
C PRO A 42 -17.09 -7.37 4.34
N LEU A 43 -15.79 -7.41 4.07
CA LEU A 43 -14.95 -6.24 3.77
C LEU A 43 -14.32 -6.35 2.38
N LEU A 44 -13.87 -5.24 1.81
CA LEU A 44 -12.95 -5.29 0.67
C LEU A 44 -11.58 -5.79 1.15
N HIS A 45 -10.83 -6.41 0.23
CA HIS A 45 -9.61 -7.15 0.55
C HIS A 45 -8.51 -6.27 1.17
N ASP A 46 -8.35 -5.02 0.72
CA ASP A 46 -7.19 -4.19 1.06
C ASP A 46 -7.53 -2.69 1.21
N GLY A 47 -6.59 -1.94 1.79
CA GLY A 47 -6.71 -0.50 2.03
C GLY A 47 -6.89 0.32 0.76
N ASP A 48 -6.10 0.08 -0.29
CA ASP A 48 -6.17 0.81 -1.57
C ASP A 48 -7.58 0.77 -2.18
N SER A 49 -8.29 -0.37 -2.06
CA SER A 49 -9.69 -0.47 -2.52
C SER A 49 -10.58 0.60 -1.88
N TYR A 50 -10.38 0.89 -0.60
CA TYR A 50 -11.11 1.93 0.12
C TYR A 50 -10.64 3.34 -0.26
N TYR A 51 -9.34 3.53 -0.54
CA TYR A 51 -8.84 4.79 -1.08
C TYR A 51 -9.50 5.14 -2.42
N HIS A 52 -9.57 4.21 -3.38
CA HIS A 52 -10.21 4.50 -4.67
C HIS A 52 -11.69 4.86 -4.53
N LEU A 53 -12.38 4.22 -3.57
CA LEU A 53 -13.76 4.56 -3.25
C LEU A 53 -13.88 5.91 -2.53
N ALA A 54 -12.89 6.32 -1.73
CA ALA A 54 -12.85 7.63 -1.12
C ALA A 54 -12.67 8.73 -2.17
N VAL A 55 -11.72 8.57 -3.11
CA VAL A 55 -11.53 9.52 -4.21
C VAL A 55 -12.75 9.58 -5.12
N ALA A 56 -13.35 8.44 -5.48
CA ALA A 56 -14.58 8.43 -6.27
C ALA A 56 -15.73 9.17 -5.57
N ARG A 57 -15.86 9.04 -4.25
CA ARG A 57 -16.84 9.81 -3.45
C ARG A 57 -16.52 11.31 -3.47
N LEU A 58 -15.25 11.68 -3.34
CA LEU A 58 -14.80 13.05 -3.42
C LEU A 58 -15.17 13.67 -4.77
N TYR A 59 -14.95 12.96 -5.88
CA TYR A 59 -15.34 13.40 -7.21
C TYR A 59 -16.85 13.54 -7.40
N VAL A 60 -17.64 12.64 -6.81
CA VAL A 60 -19.10 12.78 -6.82
C VAL A 60 -19.56 14.02 -6.05
N GLN A 61 -18.87 14.39 -4.97
CA GLN A 61 -19.26 15.50 -4.10
C GLN A 61 -18.77 16.86 -4.59
N GLN A 62 -17.56 16.92 -5.15
CA GLN A 62 -16.84 18.18 -5.42
C GLN A 62 -16.38 18.32 -6.89
N GLY A 63 -16.65 17.33 -7.75
CA GLY A 63 -16.06 17.27 -9.08
C GLY A 63 -14.59 16.85 -9.04
N PHE A 64 -13.90 16.97 -10.18
CA PHE A 64 -12.46 16.66 -10.24
C PHE A 64 -11.66 17.72 -9.46
N VAL A 65 -11.20 17.36 -8.27
CA VAL A 65 -10.43 18.25 -7.39
C VAL A 65 -8.97 18.34 -7.82
N ASP A 66 -8.36 19.53 -7.75
CA ASP A 66 -6.94 19.73 -8.11
C ASP A 66 -5.96 19.32 -7.00
N GLN A 67 -6.45 19.27 -5.77
CA GLN A 67 -5.66 19.00 -4.57
C GLN A 67 -6.31 17.93 -3.69
N LEU A 68 -5.48 17.13 -3.04
CA LEU A 68 -5.92 16.13 -2.09
C LEU A 68 -5.63 16.62 -0.67
N ASP A 69 -6.60 17.35 -0.13
CA ASP A 69 -6.57 17.93 1.21
C ASP A 69 -6.19 16.93 2.31
N TRP A 70 -6.57 15.66 2.15
CA TRP A 70 -6.28 14.60 3.11
C TRP A 70 -4.79 14.34 3.35
N ALA A 71 -3.90 14.67 2.41
CA ALA A 71 -2.51 14.18 2.39
C ALA A 71 -1.48 15.30 2.57
N ARG A 72 -1.43 15.94 3.73
CA ARG A 72 -0.69 17.21 3.96
C ARG A 72 0.82 17.14 3.69
N PHE A 73 1.42 15.96 3.85
CA PHE A 73 2.84 15.68 3.62
C PHE A 73 3.01 14.70 2.45
N SER A 74 2.32 14.97 1.34
CA SER A 74 2.38 14.15 0.14
C SER A 74 2.58 15.01 -1.10
N ALA A 75 3.28 14.47 -2.10
CA ALA A 75 3.36 15.05 -3.44
C ALA A 75 1.97 15.25 -4.07
N MET A 76 0.98 14.47 -3.62
CA MET A 76 -0.40 14.54 -4.06
C MET A 76 -1.22 15.62 -3.33
N HIS A 77 -0.65 16.41 -2.42
CA HIS A 77 -1.39 17.46 -1.71
C HIS A 77 -1.83 18.57 -2.66
N SER A 78 -0.90 19.43 -3.12
CA SER A 78 -1.17 20.60 -3.97
C SER A 78 -1.13 20.30 -5.46
N GLY A 79 -0.93 19.03 -5.84
CA GLY A 79 -0.85 18.58 -7.22
C GLY A 79 -1.28 17.13 -7.31
N PHE A 80 -2.57 16.88 -6.97
CA PHE A 80 -3.12 15.53 -6.81
C PHE A 80 -2.71 14.59 -7.95
N GLY A 81 -2.72 15.11 -9.17
CA GLY A 81 -2.11 14.44 -10.33
C GLY A 81 -2.65 13.03 -10.47
N ASP A 82 -3.97 12.88 -10.32
CA ASP A 82 -4.65 11.60 -10.11
C ASP A 82 -4.16 10.55 -11.10
N LYS A 83 -3.35 9.63 -10.61
CA LYS A 83 -2.68 8.65 -11.47
C LYS A 83 -3.64 7.59 -12.04
N GLU A 84 -4.91 7.63 -11.64
CA GLU A 84 -5.97 6.64 -11.91
C GLU A 84 -7.32 7.30 -12.22
N LEU A 85 -7.31 8.51 -12.79
CA LEU A 85 -8.51 9.33 -13.05
C LEU A 85 -9.69 8.57 -13.66
N LEU A 86 -9.50 7.87 -14.78
CA LEU A 86 -10.59 7.15 -15.44
C LEU A 86 -11.10 6.00 -14.58
N PHE A 87 -10.24 5.37 -13.79
CA PHE A 87 -10.66 4.34 -12.85
C PHE A 87 -11.57 4.94 -11.76
N HIS A 88 -11.18 6.06 -11.14
CA HIS A 88 -12.03 6.77 -10.18
C HIS A 88 -13.35 7.25 -10.81
N ALA A 89 -13.30 7.79 -12.03
CA ALA A 89 -14.50 8.22 -12.77
C ALA A 89 -15.47 7.06 -13.03
N LEU A 90 -14.97 5.87 -13.37
CA LEU A 90 -15.80 4.68 -13.57
C LEU A 90 -16.42 4.15 -12.26
N LEU A 91 -15.85 4.48 -11.10
CA LEU A 91 -16.41 4.15 -9.79
C LEU A 91 -17.50 5.14 -9.33
N MET A 92 -17.52 6.37 -9.87
CA MET A 92 -18.47 7.42 -9.48
C MET A 92 -19.94 6.96 -9.50
N PRO A 93 -20.46 6.27 -10.54
CA PRO A 93 -21.85 5.83 -10.56
C PRO A 93 -22.18 4.88 -9.40
N PHE A 94 -21.23 4.02 -9.00
CA PHE A 94 -21.44 3.05 -7.95
C PHE A 94 -21.48 3.70 -6.56
N VAL A 95 -20.65 4.71 -6.32
CA VAL A 95 -20.62 5.41 -5.02
C VAL A 95 -21.63 6.56 -4.94
N ARG A 96 -22.19 7.01 -6.07
CA ARG A 96 -23.28 8.00 -6.15
C ARG A 96 -24.59 7.44 -5.63
N TRP A 97 -24.92 6.21 -6.02
CA TRP A 97 -26.26 5.62 -5.83
C TRP A 97 -26.31 4.51 -4.77
N LEU A 98 -25.16 3.93 -4.41
CA LEU A 98 -25.08 2.85 -3.42
C LEU A 98 -24.17 3.26 -2.26
N PRO A 99 -24.33 2.63 -1.07
CA PRO A 99 -23.32 2.70 -0.04
C PRO A 99 -21.95 2.32 -0.62
N SER A 100 -20.94 3.15 -0.36
CA SER A 100 -19.63 3.13 -1.02
C SER A 100 -19.03 1.72 -1.15
N GLU A 101 -19.06 0.92 -0.10
CA GLU A 101 -18.50 -0.42 -0.11
C GLU A 101 -19.31 -1.42 -0.95
N LEU A 102 -20.65 -1.34 -0.90
CA LEU A 102 -21.51 -2.16 -1.76
C LEU A 102 -21.29 -1.80 -3.23
N GLY A 103 -21.21 -0.50 -3.52
CA GLY A 103 -20.86 0.01 -4.84
C GLY A 103 -19.51 -0.52 -5.32
N GLY A 104 -18.48 -0.50 -4.47
CA GLY A 104 -17.17 -1.07 -4.77
C GLY A 104 -17.19 -2.57 -5.06
N LYS A 105 -17.93 -3.36 -4.27
CA LYS A 105 -18.09 -4.80 -4.51
C LYS A 105 -18.79 -5.10 -5.84
N LEU A 106 -19.80 -4.31 -6.19
CA LEU A 106 -20.51 -4.44 -7.46
C LEU A 106 -19.62 -4.05 -8.65
N ALA A 107 -18.85 -2.96 -8.52
CA ALA A 107 -17.87 -2.55 -9.53
C ALA A 107 -16.79 -3.63 -9.72
N LEU A 108 -16.29 -4.22 -8.63
CA LEU A 108 -15.32 -5.31 -8.68
C LEU A 108 -15.90 -6.56 -9.36
N ALA A 109 -17.14 -6.93 -9.04
CA ALA A 109 -17.84 -8.03 -9.70
C ALA A 109 -17.98 -7.79 -11.21
N LEU A 110 -18.33 -6.56 -11.61
CA LEU A 110 -18.43 -6.18 -13.01
C LEU A 110 -17.08 -6.28 -13.73
N LEU A 111 -16.01 -5.71 -13.15
CA LEU A 111 -14.67 -5.74 -13.74
C LEU A 111 -14.12 -7.16 -13.88
N ASN A 112 -14.36 -8.02 -12.89
CA ASN A 112 -13.97 -9.43 -12.95
C ASN A 112 -14.78 -10.22 -13.98
N ALA A 113 -16.09 -9.96 -14.10
CA ALA A 113 -16.93 -10.57 -15.11
C ALA A 113 -16.55 -10.13 -16.53
N LEU A 114 -16.22 -8.84 -16.73
CA LEU A 114 -15.68 -8.34 -17.99
C LEU A 114 -14.35 -9.01 -18.33
N THR A 115 -13.47 -9.18 -17.35
CA THR A 115 -12.18 -9.87 -17.54
C THR A 115 -12.40 -11.32 -17.97
N ALA A 116 -13.30 -12.05 -17.29
CA ALA A 116 -13.69 -13.39 -17.67
C ALA A 116 -14.28 -13.46 -19.09
N ALA A 117 -15.14 -12.51 -19.45
CA ALA A 117 -15.75 -12.43 -20.78
C ALA A 117 -14.71 -12.17 -21.88
N VAL A 118 -13.77 -11.24 -21.67
CA VAL A 118 -12.68 -10.96 -22.62
C VAL A 118 -11.76 -12.17 -22.77
N LEU A 119 -11.38 -12.81 -21.67
CA LEU A 119 -10.62 -14.06 -21.67
C LEU A 119 -11.32 -15.14 -22.49
N ALA A 120 -12.60 -15.40 -22.21
CA ALA A 120 -13.39 -16.37 -22.97
C ALA A 120 -13.48 -15.99 -24.44
N ASN A 121 -13.73 -14.72 -24.78
CA ASN A 121 -13.83 -14.27 -26.16
C ASN A 121 -12.53 -14.53 -26.95
N LEU A 122 -11.39 -14.15 -26.37
CA LEU A 122 -10.08 -14.36 -26.97
C LEU A 122 -9.73 -15.86 -27.08
N SER A 123 -10.11 -16.65 -26.08
CA SER A 123 -9.90 -18.10 -26.07
C SER A 123 -10.82 -18.85 -27.03
N ILE A 124 -12.07 -18.42 -27.23
CA ILE A 124 -12.98 -19.06 -28.20
C ILE A 124 -12.47 -18.81 -29.62
N ARG A 125 -11.96 -17.60 -29.90
CA ARG A 125 -11.34 -17.28 -31.19
C ARG A 125 -10.12 -18.15 -31.48
N SER A 126 -9.38 -18.60 -30.46
CA SER A 126 -8.15 -19.39 -30.63
C SER A 126 -8.37 -20.90 -30.58
N ILE A 127 -9.17 -21.44 -29.65
CA ILE A 127 -9.37 -22.89 -29.47
C ILE A 127 -10.83 -23.37 -29.58
N GLY A 128 -11.73 -22.50 -30.05
CA GLY A 128 -13.14 -22.86 -30.26
C GLY A 128 -13.92 -22.98 -28.95
N LYS A 129 -14.92 -23.87 -28.90
CA LYS A 129 -15.85 -23.98 -27.77
C LYS A 129 -15.19 -24.18 -26.40
N TRP A 130 -14.01 -24.81 -26.35
CA TRP A 130 -13.27 -25.02 -25.10
C TRP A 130 -12.79 -23.72 -24.45
N GLY A 131 -12.73 -22.62 -25.22
CA GLY A 131 -12.38 -21.30 -24.71
C GLY A 131 -13.29 -20.78 -23.61
N VAL A 132 -14.55 -21.26 -23.51
CA VAL A 132 -15.49 -20.87 -22.44
C VAL A 132 -15.02 -21.31 -21.05
N PHE A 133 -14.18 -22.35 -20.95
CA PHE A 133 -13.68 -22.87 -19.68
C PHE A 133 -12.38 -22.21 -19.20
N VAL A 134 -11.74 -21.39 -20.06
CA VAL A 134 -10.48 -20.72 -19.71
C VAL A 134 -10.64 -19.79 -18.51
N PRO A 135 -11.67 -18.93 -18.40
CA PRO A 135 -11.86 -18.13 -17.19
C PRO A 135 -12.03 -18.97 -15.93
N VAL A 136 -12.80 -20.07 -15.99
CA VAL A 136 -13.01 -20.97 -14.83
C VAL A 136 -11.69 -21.55 -14.36
N TRP A 137 -10.85 -21.96 -15.32
CA TRP A 137 -9.52 -22.48 -15.02
C TRP A 137 -8.60 -21.41 -14.40
N LEU A 138 -8.54 -20.21 -14.97
CA LEU A 138 -7.66 -19.15 -14.47
C LEU A 138 -8.07 -18.66 -13.07
N PHE A 139 -9.34 -18.29 -12.89
CA PHE A 139 -9.85 -17.84 -11.59
C PHE A 139 -9.88 -18.97 -10.56
N GLY A 140 -10.13 -20.21 -10.99
CA GLY A 140 -10.20 -21.36 -10.08
C GLY A 140 -8.82 -21.81 -9.61
N THR A 141 -7.80 -21.80 -10.47
CA THR A 141 -6.57 -22.58 -10.23
C THR A 141 -5.27 -21.78 -10.13
N SER A 142 -5.33 -20.45 -10.31
CA SER A 142 -4.22 -19.54 -10.01
C SER A 142 -4.61 -18.64 -8.83
N ALA A 143 -4.17 -19.01 -7.62
CA ALA A 143 -4.39 -18.20 -6.43
C ALA A 143 -3.68 -16.83 -6.55
N ALA A 144 -2.49 -16.80 -7.17
CA ALA A 144 -1.75 -15.57 -7.39
C ALA A 144 -2.49 -14.58 -8.31
N PHE A 145 -3.22 -15.06 -9.32
CA PHE A 145 -4.09 -14.23 -10.16
C PHE A 145 -5.35 -13.82 -9.39
N THR A 146 -6.04 -14.78 -8.77
CA THR A 146 -7.33 -14.55 -8.09
C THR A 146 -7.22 -13.57 -6.93
N LEU A 147 -6.13 -13.60 -6.15
CA LEU A 147 -5.88 -12.62 -5.08
C LEU A 147 -5.61 -11.20 -5.59
N ARG A 148 -5.14 -11.03 -6.83
CA ARG A 148 -5.04 -9.71 -7.46
C ARG A 148 -6.41 -9.25 -7.94
N MET A 149 -7.18 -10.14 -8.55
CA MET A 149 -8.53 -9.86 -9.02
C MET A 149 -9.55 -9.65 -7.89
N SER A 150 -9.21 -9.98 -6.63
CA SER A 150 -10.08 -9.71 -5.47
C SER A 150 -9.91 -8.30 -4.88
N ARG A 151 -8.99 -7.49 -5.42
CA ARG A 151 -8.76 -6.10 -5.01
C ARG A 151 -9.37 -5.13 -6.01
N LEU A 152 -10.12 -4.13 -5.54
CA LEU A 152 -10.68 -3.08 -6.39
C LEU A 152 -9.58 -2.07 -6.74
N ARG A 153 -8.67 -2.48 -7.62
CA ARG A 153 -7.52 -1.70 -8.06
C ARG A 153 -7.55 -1.45 -9.58
N PRO A 154 -6.93 -0.37 -10.08
CA PRO A 154 -6.89 0.00 -11.49
C PRO A 154 -6.18 -1.03 -12.38
N GLU A 155 -5.41 -1.94 -11.80
CA GLU A 155 -4.68 -3.01 -12.48
C GLU A 155 -5.62 -3.94 -13.26
N ILE A 156 -6.87 -4.11 -12.80
CA ILE A 156 -7.89 -4.89 -13.50
C ILE A 156 -8.32 -4.19 -14.79
N LEU A 157 -8.55 -2.87 -14.73
CA LEU A 157 -8.88 -2.06 -15.90
C LEU A 157 -7.70 -1.98 -16.87
N SER A 158 -6.49 -1.84 -16.34
CA SER A 158 -5.25 -1.93 -17.11
C SER A 158 -5.17 -3.25 -17.89
N LEU A 159 -5.38 -4.40 -17.24
CA LEU A 159 -5.39 -5.70 -17.89
C LEU A 159 -6.42 -5.77 -19.04
N LEU A 160 -7.65 -5.30 -18.82
CA LEU A 160 -8.71 -5.25 -19.84
C LEU A 160 -8.29 -4.43 -21.06
N ILE A 161 -7.81 -3.20 -20.84
CA ILE A 161 -7.37 -2.31 -21.92
C ILE A 161 -6.16 -2.91 -22.65
N MET A 162 -5.22 -3.55 -21.95
CA MET A 162 -4.06 -4.17 -22.57
C MET A 162 -4.41 -5.39 -23.42
N MET A 163 -5.32 -6.26 -22.97
CA MET A 163 -5.83 -7.36 -23.79
C MET A 163 -6.54 -6.85 -25.04
N ALA A 164 -7.38 -5.81 -24.89
CA ALA A 164 -8.05 -5.16 -26.01
C ALA A 164 -7.06 -4.50 -26.98
N ALA A 165 -6.06 -3.78 -26.48
CA ALA A 165 -5.04 -3.10 -27.28
C ALA A 165 -4.19 -4.10 -28.06
N THR A 166 -3.78 -5.20 -27.42
CA THR A 166 -3.02 -6.28 -28.06
C THR A 166 -3.81 -6.93 -29.19
N TRP A 167 -5.09 -7.22 -28.95
CA TRP A 167 -5.98 -7.77 -29.97
C TRP A 167 -6.18 -6.78 -31.14
N VAL A 168 -6.54 -5.53 -30.84
CA VAL A 168 -6.80 -4.49 -31.87
C VAL A 168 -5.53 -4.19 -32.67
N ALA A 169 -4.35 -4.19 -32.03
CA ALA A 169 -3.06 -4.06 -32.67
C ALA A 169 -2.80 -5.22 -33.63
N SER A 170 -3.13 -6.46 -33.25
CA SER A 170 -3.00 -7.61 -34.15
C SER A 170 -3.93 -7.54 -35.36
N GLN A 171 -5.06 -6.83 -35.22
CA GLN A 171 -5.97 -6.53 -36.33
C GLN A 171 -5.54 -5.32 -37.18
N LYS A 172 -4.36 -4.73 -36.92
CA LYS A 172 -3.82 -3.53 -37.60
C LYS A 172 -4.75 -2.31 -37.52
N LYS A 173 -5.59 -2.24 -36.49
CA LYS A 173 -6.55 -1.15 -36.28
C LYS A 173 -5.92 -0.01 -35.46
N TYR A 174 -4.86 0.60 -35.99
CA TYR A 174 -3.98 1.53 -35.24
C TYR A 174 -4.73 2.71 -34.58
N ARG A 175 -5.78 3.27 -35.23
CA ARG A 175 -6.61 4.33 -34.64
C ARG A 175 -7.27 3.91 -33.33
N TRP A 176 -7.75 2.66 -33.26
CA TRP A 176 -8.33 2.12 -32.04
C TRP A 176 -7.27 1.81 -30.98
N VAL A 177 -6.06 1.40 -31.39
CA VAL A 177 -4.92 1.25 -30.47
C VAL A 177 -4.55 2.60 -29.83
N MET A 178 -4.54 3.68 -30.61
CA MET A 178 -4.31 5.04 -30.11
C MET A 178 -5.37 5.46 -29.09
N ILE A 179 -6.66 5.23 -29.37
CA ILE A 179 -7.75 5.50 -28.42
C ILE A 179 -7.55 4.70 -27.12
N LEU A 180 -7.25 3.40 -27.24
CA LEU A 180 -7.01 2.55 -26.08
C LEU A 180 -5.78 2.98 -25.28
N ALA A 181 -4.72 3.46 -25.94
CA ALA A 181 -3.54 4.01 -25.26
C ALA A 181 -3.84 5.32 -24.53
N ALA A 182 -4.71 6.18 -25.07
CA ALA A 182 -5.19 7.38 -24.37
C ALA A 182 -6.03 7.01 -23.14
N LEU A 183 -6.97 6.06 -23.28
CA LEU A 183 -7.76 5.56 -22.15
C LEU A 183 -6.88 4.87 -21.10
N TYR A 184 -5.83 4.16 -21.52
CA TYR A 184 -4.85 3.53 -20.63
C TYR A 184 -4.12 4.57 -19.79
N ALA A 185 -3.62 5.63 -20.42
CA ALA A 185 -2.94 6.74 -19.75
C ALA A 185 -3.83 7.44 -18.72
N LEU A 186 -5.13 7.56 -19.00
CA LEU A 186 -6.11 8.10 -18.05
C LEU A 186 -6.47 7.12 -16.93
N SER A 187 -6.30 5.81 -17.13
CA SER A 187 -6.73 4.77 -16.19
C SER A 187 -5.66 4.32 -15.21
N TYR A 188 -4.39 4.36 -15.63
CA TYR A 188 -3.32 3.70 -14.90
C TYR A 188 -1.97 4.39 -15.10
N THR A 189 -1.26 4.61 -13.99
CA THR A 189 0.02 5.32 -13.96
C THR A 189 1.11 4.72 -14.85
N ALA A 190 1.13 3.40 -15.06
CA ALA A 190 2.22 2.74 -15.79
C ALA A 190 2.10 2.85 -17.32
N VAL A 191 1.74 4.02 -17.85
CA VAL A 191 1.51 4.28 -19.29
C VAL A 191 2.68 3.86 -20.19
N HIS A 192 3.92 4.00 -19.68
CA HIS A 192 5.14 3.61 -20.39
C HIS A 192 5.20 2.09 -20.67
N VAL A 193 4.47 1.26 -19.93
CA VAL A 193 4.42 -0.20 -20.16
C VAL A 193 3.79 -0.50 -21.51
N LEU A 194 2.66 0.15 -21.85
CA LEU A 194 2.00 -0.07 -23.14
C LEU A 194 2.86 0.46 -24.30
N VAL A 195 3.57 1.58 -24.11
CA VAL A 195 4.56 2.08 -25.06
C VAL A 195 5.69 1.06 -25.26
N GLY A 196 6.28 0.55 -24.17
CA GLY A 196 7.33 -0.47 -24.22
C GLY A 196 6.89 -1.75 -24.93
N LEU A 197 5.67 -2.23 -24.66
CA LEU A 197 5.11 -3.39 -25.37
C LEU A 197 4.91 -3.12 -26.85
N SER A 198 4.46 -1.92 -27.23
CA SER A 198 4.28 -1.56 -28.65
C SER A 198 5.59 -1.52 -29.43
N ILE A 199 6.68 -1.11 -28.77
CA ILE A 199 8.04 -1.20 -29.31
C ILE A 199 8.43 -2.68 -29.45
N GLY A 200 8.16 -3.50 -28.43
CA GLY A 200 8.39 -4.95 -28.49
C GLY A 200 7.64 -5.63 -29.65
N TRP A 201 6.37 -5.28 -29.86
CA TRP A 201 5.57 -5.75 -31.00
C TRP A 201 6.20 -5.37 -32.33
N PHE A 202 6.61 -4.10 -32.47
CA PHE A 202 7.29 -3.60 -33.66
C PHE A 202 8.60 -4.36 -33.92
N VAL A 203 9.46 -4.52 -32.90
CA VAL A 203 10.75 -5.22 -33.02
C VAL A 203 10.54 -6.67 -33.42
N VAL A 204 9.60 -7.39 -32.80
CA VAL A 204 9.32 -8.79 -33.12
C VAL A 204 8.75 -8.96 -34.53
N ILE A 205 7.82 -8.09 -34.95
CA ILE A 205 7.28 -8.13 -36.31
C ILE A 205 8.38 -7.83 -37.33
N TRP A 206 9.22 -6.82 -37.07
CA TRP A 206 10.33 -6.50 -37.94
C TRP A 206 11.35 -7.64 -38.03
N TRP A 207 11.68 -8.28 -36.91
CA TRP A 207 12.64 -9.37 -36.87
C TRP A 207 12.14 -10.64 -37.55
N ILE A 208 10.91 -11.06 -37.25
CA ILE A 208 10.35 -12.35 -37.69
C ILE A 208 9.67 -12.23 -39.06
N GLU A 209 8.78 -11.26 -39.22
CA GLU A 209 8.02 -11.09 -40.47
C GLU A 209 8.76 -10.22 -41.50
N ARG A 210 9.87 -9.59 -41.13
CA ARG A 210 10.61 -8.63 -41.98
C ARG A 210 9.75 -7.47 -42.45
N ARG A 211 8.75 -7.09 -41.64
CA ARG A 211 7.81 -6.00 -41.93
C ARG A 211 8.03 -4.81 -41.00
N TRP A 212 8.11 -3.62 -41.59
CA TRP A 212 8.33 -2.38 -40.86
C TRP A 212 7.02 -1.74 -40.39
N GLU A 213 6.45 -2.26 -39.30
CA GLU A 213 5.14 -1.83 -38.76
C GLU A 213 5.27 -0.65 -37.76
N TRP A 214 5.96 0.44 -38.16
CA TRP A 214 6.24 1.62 -37.32
C TRP A 214 5.00 2.31 -36.76
N ARG A 215 3.84 2.10 -37.38
CA ARG A 215 2.55 2.65 -36.93
C ARG A 215 2.18 2.16 -35.54
N LEU A 216 2.65 0.99 -35.09
CA LEU A 216 2.37 0.48 -33.75
C LEU A 216 2.92 1.41 -32.64
N PRO A 217 4.24 1.64 -32.54
CA PRO A 217 4.79 2.50 -31.49
C PRO A 217 4.33 3.95 -31.63
N VAL A 218 4.17 4.46 -32.86
CA VAL A 218 3.73 5.85 -33.08
C VAL A 218 2.30 6.08 -32.59
N TYR A 219 1.34 5.25 -32.98
CA TYR A 219 -0.05 5.44 -32.56
C TYR A 219 -0.25 5.23 -31.06
N VAL A 220 0.47 4.28 -30.45
CA VAL A 220 0.45 4.08 -28.99
C VAL A 220 1.03 5.31 -28.28
N THR A 221 2.17 5.83 -28.75
CA THR A 221 2.80 7.01 -28.14
C THR A 221 1.93 8.25 -28.27
N ILE A 222 1.35 8.50 -29.46
CA ILE A 222 0.41 9.61 -29.67
C ILE A 222 -0.80 9.47 -28.73
N GLY A 223 -1.37 8.27 -28.62
CA GLY A 223 -2.49 8.02 -27.71
C GLY A 223 -2.12 8.29 -26.25
N ALA A 224 -0.97 7.79 -25.80
CA ALA A 224 -0.46 8.03 -24.45
C ALA A 224 -0.27 9.53 -24.17
N VAL A 225 0.35 10.27 -25.10
CA VAL A 225 0.54 11.73 -24.99
C VAL A 225 -0.80 12.46 -24.93
N ILE A 226 -1.77 12.10 -25.78
CA ILE A 226 -3.12 12.68 -25.75
C ILE A 226 -3.78 12.42 -24.39
N GLY A 227 -3.73 11.19 -23.89
CA GLY A 227 -4.33 10.85 -22.60
C GLY A 227 -3.69 11.61 -21.43
N LEU A 228 -2.37 11.74 -21.43
CA LEU A 228 -1.65 12.53 -20.41
C LEU A 228 -1.94 14.03 -20.51
N ALA A 229 -2.08 14.58 -21.73
CA ALA A 229 -2.31 16.01 -21.95
C ALA A 229 -3.78 16.43 -21.72
N VAL A 230 -4.75 15.57 -22.01
CA VAL A 230 -6.19 15.82 -21.77
C VAL A 230 -6.54 15.64 -20.28
N HIS A 231 -5.64 15.02 -19.50
CA HIS A 231 -5.82 14.83 -18.07
C HIS A 231 -6.12 16.17 -17.36
N PRO A 232 -7.17 16.29 -16.53
CA PRO A 232 -7.54 17.56 -15.88
C PRO A 232 -6.39 18.14 -15.04
N HIS A 233 -5.60 17.27 -14.42
CA HIS A 233 -4.44 17.66 -13.61
C HIS A 233 -3.12 17.78 -14.39
N PHE A 234 -3.14 18.01 -15.69
CA PHE A 234 -1.90 18.27 -16.43
C PHE A 234 -1.29 19.63 -16.05
N PRO A 235 0.02 19.74 -15.74
CA PRO A 235 1.06 18.70 -15.85
C PRO A 235 1.38 17.95 -14.54
N SER A 236 0.65 18.18 -13.44
CA SER A 236 0.88 17.51 -12.14
C SER A 236 0.84 15.99 -12.23
N ASN A 237 0.01 15.42 -13.10
CA ASN A 237 -0.01 13.98 -13.39
C ASN A 237 1.36 13.43 -13.88
N LEU A 238 2.15 14.23 -14.61
CA LEU A 238 3.50 13.84 -15.03
C LEU A 238 4.48 13.82 -13.85
N ASN A 239 4.35 14.75 -12.91
CA ASN A 239 5.17 14.75 -11.70
C ASN A 239 4.88 13.50 -10.85
N ILE A 240 3.61 13.18 -10.64
CA ILE A 240 3.20 11.95 -9.95
C ILE A 240 3.67 10.70 -10.70
N TRP A 241 3.64 10.72 -12.03
CA TRP A 241 4.18 9.64 -12.86
C TRP A 241 5.68 9.42 -12.62
N LEU A 242 6.48 10.50 -12.60
CA LEU A 242 7.93 10.44 -12.33
C LEU A 242 8.20 9.86 -10.94
N ILE A 243 7.53 10.38 -9.91
CA ILE A 243 7.70 9.93 -8.52
C ILE A 243 7.38 8.44 -8.38
N GLN A 244 6.24 7.99 -8.94
CA GLN A 244 5.78 6.61 -8.78
C GLN A 244 6.56 5.59 -9.62
N ASN A 245 7.02 5.97 -10.82
CA ASN A 245 7.57 5.02 -11.80
C ASN A 245 9.09 5.14 -11.97
N ILE A 246 9.72 6.21 -11.47
CA ILE A 246 11.17 6.40 -11.50
C ILE A 246 11.71 6.48 -10.06
N ASP A 247 11.33 7.50 -9.30
CA ASP A 247 11.92 7.75 -7.97
C ASP A 247 11.64 6.61 -7.00
N PHE A 248 10.43 6.02 -7.07
CA PHE A 248 10.09 4.83 -6.30
C PHE A 248 11.12 3.72 -6.47
N PHE A 249 11.50 3.38 -7.71
CA PHE A 249 12.43 2.28 -7.97
C PHE A 249 13.87 2.63 -7.61
N LEU A 250 14.25 3.91 -7.67
CA LEU A 250 15.55 4.40 -7.19
C LEU A 250 15.65 4.33 -5.67
N LEU A 251 14.54 4.60 -4.96
CA LEU A 251 14.51 4.70 -3.50
C LEU A 251 13.98 3.46 -2.78
N LYS A 252 13.43 2.46 -3.49
CA LYS A 252 12.70 1.31 -2.90
C LYS A 252 13.42 0.57 -1.78
N ASN A 253 14.75 0.55 -1.77
CA ASN A 253 15.56 -0.13 -0.75
C ASN A 253 15.62 0.65 0.59
N HIS A 254 15.27 1.93 0.57
CA HIS A 254 15.23 2.81 1.74
C HIS A 254 13.80 3.08 2.22
N LEU A 255 12.81 2.78 1.37
CA LEU A 255 11.40 2.90 1.63
C LEU A 255 10.86 1.67 2.37
N ASP A 256 9.80 1.89 3.15
CA ASP A 256 9.02 0.84 3.78
C ASP A 256 7.96 0.34 2.79
N VAL A 257 8.32 -0.60 1.92
CA VAL A 257 7.47 -1.04 0.80
C VAL A 257 6.79 -2.39 1.07
N GLY A 258 5.61 -2.58 0.45
CA GLY A 258 4.88 -3.85 0.50
C GLY A 258 5.66 -5.03 -0.09
N ASN A 259 5.39 -6.23 0.43
CA ASN A 259 6.06 -7.47 0.02
C ASN A 259 5.80 -7.85 -1.45
N GLU A 260 4.75 -7.32 -2.08
CA GLU A 260 4.39 -7.57 -3.48
C GLU A 260 5.39 -6.98 -4.50
N ILE A 261 6.25 -6.07 -4.04
CA ILE A 261 7.34 -5.45 -4.81
C ILE A 261 8.57 -6.36 -4.88
N GLN A 262 8.66 -7.32 -3.96
CA GLN A 262 9.77 -8.27 -3.92
C GLN A 262 9.56 -9.44 -4.89
N PRO A 263 10.62 -10.13 -5.34
CA PRO A 263 10.48 -11.35 -6.12
C PRO A 263 9.83 -12.46 -5.27
N SER A 264 9.00 -13.31 -5.91
CA SER A 264 8.52 -14.53 -5.27
C SER A 264 9.58 -15.63 -5.34
N SER A 265 9.66 -16.47 -4.31
CA SER A 265 10.40 -17.72 -4.44
C SER A 265 9.73 -18.62 -5.49
N ILE A 266 10.54 -19.47 -6.13
CA ILE A 266 10.03 -20.44 -7.12
C ILE A 266 8.99 -21.36 -6.48
N THR A 267 9.19 -21.78 -5.24
CA THR A 267 8.25 -22.63 -4.50
C THR A 267 6.89 -21.95 -4.31
N THR A 268 6.87 -20.65 -4.00
CA THR A 268 5.64 -19.86 -3.92
C THR A 268 4.97 -19.72 -5.29
N ILE A 269 5.72 -19.43 -6.36
CA ILE A 269 5.14 -19.34 -7.71
C ILE A 269 4.47 -20.66 -8.10
N LEU A 270 5.13 -21.80 -7.85
CA LEU A 270 4.60 -23.11 -8.17
C LEU A 270 3.37 -23.45 -7.33
N SER A 271 3.41 -23.21 -6.01
CA SER A 271 2.30 -23.58 -5.11
C SER A 271 1.05 -22.74 -5.38
N LEU A 272 1.20 -21.45 -5.63
CA LEU A 272 0.08 -20.54 -5.91
C LEU A 272 -0.56 -20.77 -7.28
N ASN A 273 0.16 -21.41 -8.20
CA ASN A 273 -0.27 -21.53 -9.59
C ASN A 273 -0.24 -22.97 -10.11
N LEU A 274 -0.20 -23.98 -9.24
CA LEU A 274 -0.01 -25.37 -9.64
C LEU A 274 -1.04 -25.81 -10.69
N GLY A 275 -2.32 -25.57 -10.44
CA GLY A 275 -3.37 -25.93 -11.39
C GLY A 275 -3.34 -25.16 -12.69
N TRP A 276 -2.96 -23.88 -12.64
CA TRP A 276 -2.70 -23.11 -13.86
C TRP A 276 -1.53 -23.69 -14.66
N LEU A 277 -0.40 -24.01 -14.04
CA LEU A 277 0.74 -24.60 -14.74
C LEU A 277 0.39 -25.97 -15.34
N LEU A 278 -0.31 -26.82 -14.58
CA LEU A 278 -0.78 -28.12 -15.06
C LEU A 278 -1.72 -27.97 -16.26
N GLY A 279 -2.62 -26.98 -16.22
CA GLY A 279 -3.52 -26.72 -17.34
C GLY A 279 -2.75 -26.31 -18.60
N LEU A 280 -1.69 -25.49 -18.51
CA LEU A 280 -0.87 -25.13 -19.68
C LEU A 280 -0.28 -26.39 -20.34
N VAL A 281 0.23 -27.30 -19.53
CA VAL A 281 0.77 -28.59 -20.00
C VAL A 281 -0.33 -29.46 -20.61
N ILE A 282 -1.50 -29.55 -19.98
CA ILE A 282 -2.64 -30.32 -20.48
C ILE A 282 -3.10 -29.77 -21.82
N PHE A 283 -3.38 -28.47 -21.94
CA PHE A 283 -3.79 -27.83 -23.20
C PHE A 283 -2.78 -28.11 -24.33
N TRP A 284 -1.48 -27.98 -24.04
CA TRP A 284 -0.43 -28.30 -25.02
C TRP A 284 -0.42 -29.80 -25.40
N ARG A 285 -0.50 -30.70 -24.43
CA ARG A 285 -0.44 -32.15 -24.63
C ARG A 285 -1.73 -32.76 -25.19
N SER A 286 -2.84 -32.04 -25.16
CA SER A 286 -4.11 -32.42 -25.78
C SER A 286 -4.26 -31.86 -27.19
N ALA A 287 -3.28 -31.10 -27.68
CA ALA A 287 -3.33 -30.46 -28.98
C ALA A 287 -3.29 -31.49 -30.14
N THR A 288 -4.27 -31.44 -31.04
CA THR A 288 -4.32 -32.26 -32.26
C THR A 288 -4.45 -31.38 -33.50
N LYS A 289 -3.92 -31.82 -34.65
CA LYS A 289 -4.03 -31.06 -35.91
C LYS A 289 -5.49 -30.96 -36.37
N ASN A 290 -5.95 -29.75 -36.62
CA ASN A 290 -7.20 -29.46 -37.31
C ASN A 290 -6.89 -28.93 -38.71
N HIS A 291 -7.15 -29.75 -39.72
CA HIS A 291 -6.87 -29.41 -41.12
C HIS A 291 -7.88 -28.42 -41.74
N ALA A 292 -9.02 -28.17 -41.09
CA ALA A 292 -10.08 -27.31 -41.60
C ALA A 292 -9.93 -25.83 -41.21
N ARG A 293 -8.95 -25.47 -40.36
CA ARG A 293 -8.85 -24.12 -39.81
C ARG A 293 -7.86 -23.25 -40.58
N SER A 294 -8.29 -22.03 -40.90
CA SER A 294 -7.45 -20.98 -41.49
C SER A 294 -6.40 -20.49 -40.51
N LYS A 295 -5.17 -20.30 -40.98
CA LYS A 295 -4.09 -19.70 -40.20
C LYS A 295 -4.43 -18.24 -39.84
N THR A 296 -4.45 -17.91 -38.55
CA THR A 296 -4.32 -16.52 -38.11
C THR A 296 -2.84 -16.21 -37.98
N THR A 297 -2.31 -15.27 -38.76
CA THR A 297 -0.89 -14.91 -38.74
C THR A 297 -0.67 -13.65 -37.91
N GLY A 298 0.36 -13.65 -37.05
CA GLY A 298 0.88 -12.47 -36.34
C GLY A 298 0.21 -12.13 -35.00
N THR A 299 -0.98 -12.66 -34.68
CA THR A 299 -1.62 -12.39 -33.38
C THR A 299 -0.92 -13.09 -32.23
N GLU A 300 -0.45 -14.31 -32.47
CA GLU A 300 0.34 -15.11 -31.53
C GLU A 300 1.64 -14.40 -31.12
N LEU A 301 2.28 -13.67 -32.02
CA LEU A 301 3.53 -12.96 -31.74
C LEU A 301 3.33 -11.81 -30.75
N LEU A 302 2.27 -11.01 -30.92
CA LEU A 302 1.97 -9.89 -30.01
C LEU A 302 1.65 -10.39 -28.60
N PHE A 303 0.81 -11.43 -28.49
CA PHE A 303 0.52 -12.04 -27.19
C PHE A 303 1.77 -12.70 -26.58
N LEU A 304 2.64 -13.30 -27.38
CA LEU A 304 3.91 -13.87 -26.91
C LEU A 304 4.85 -12.80 -26.35
N VAL A 305 4.99 -11.64 -27.01
CA VAL A 305 5.78 -10.52 -26.48
C VAL A 305 5.29 -10.11 -25.10
N ASN A 306 3.98 -9.93 -24.94
CA ASN A 306 3.40 -9.58 -23.63
C ASN A 306 3.63 -10.69 -22.60
N ALA A 307 3.45 -11.95 -22.99
CA ALA A 307 3.67 -13.09 -22.11
C ALA A 307 5.11 -13.13 -21.59
N LEU A 308 6.11 -12.92 -22.47
CA LEU A 308 7.51 -12.89 -22.08
C LEU A 308 7.82 -11.71 -21.17
N ALA A 309 7.36 -10.50 -21.53
CA ALA A 309 7.57 -9.30 -20.73
C ALA A 309 6.99 -9.44 -19.32
N PHE A 310 5.73 -9.89 -19.20
CA PHE A 310 5.08 -10.04 -17.90
C PHE A 310 5.55 -11.26 -17.11
N SER A 311 6.06 -12.30 -17.77
CA SER A 311 6.72 -13.41 -17.07
C SER A 311 8.01 -12.92 -16.41
N LEU A 312 8.84 -12.17 -17.14
CA LEU A 312 10.04 -11.56 -16.57
C LEU A 312 9.70 -10.63 -15.40
N LEU A 313 8.71 -9.74 -15.58
CA LEU A 313 8.27 -8.84 -14.52
C LEU A 313 7.69 -9.59 -13.31
N TYR A 314 7.01 -10.72 -13.51
CA TYR A 314 6.49 -11.54 -12.41
C TYR A 314 7.61 -12.23 -11.62
N LEU A 315 8.68 -12.66 -12.28
CA LEU A 315 9.87 -13.17 -11.60
C LEU A 315 10.56 -12.09 -10.76
N LEU A 316 10.51 -10.83 -11.20
CA LEU A 316 11.10 -9.70 -10.49
C LEU A 316 10.20 -9.17 -9.36
N MET A 317 8.88 -9.19 -9.54
CA MET A 317 7.91 -8.63 -8.58
C MET A 317 6.60 -9.43 -8.62
N GLN A 318 6.15 -9.91 -7.45
CA GLN A 318 4.98 -10.82 -7.35
C GLN A 318 3.71 -10.22 -7.95
N ARG A 319 3.57 -8.89 -7.88
CA ARG A 319 2.36 -8.16 -8.28
C ARG A 319 1.98 -8.32 -9.75
N PHE A 320 2.90 -8.70 -10.63
CA PHE A 320 2.66 -8.86 -12.07
C PHE A 320 1.97 -10.19 -12.45
N SER A 321 1.63 -11.04 -11.48
CA SER A 321 0.81 -12.25 -11.70
C SER A 321 -0.49 -11.96 -12.45
N ILE A 322 -1.12 -10.80 -12.17
CA ILE A 322 -2.37 -10.35 -12.82
C ILE A 322 -2.25 -10.25 -14.34
N TYR A 323 -1.06 -9.90 -14.86
CA TYR A 323 -0.81 -9.81 -16.30
C TYR A 323 -0.21 -11.10 -16.84
N CYS A 324 0.76 -11.69 -16.13
CA CYS A 324 1.47 -12.90 -16.55
C CYS A 324 0.50 -14.05 -16.85
N VAL A 325 -0.41 -14.34 -15.92
CA VAL A 325 -1.31 -15.50 -16.02
C VAL A 325 -2.21 -15.43 -17.27
N PRO A 326 -2.97 -14.34 -17.51
CA PRO A 326 -3.70 -14.14 -18.76
C PRO A 326 -2.85 -14.17 -20.03
N PHE A 327 -1.74 -13.42 -20.06
CA PHE A 327 -0.96 -13.26 -21.30
C PHE A 327 -0.24 -14.54 -21.72
N VAL A 328 0.35 -15.28 -20.77
CA VAL A 328 0.96 -16.60 -21.04
C VAL A 328 -0.11 -17.59 -21.53
N THR A 329 -1.28 -17.59 -20.90
CA THR A 329 -2.40 -18.45 -21.32
C THR A 329 -2.81 -18.12 -22.75
N ILE A 330 -3.13 -16.86 -23.05
CA ILE A 330 -3.59 -16.46 -24.38
C ILE A 330 -2.49 -16.69 -25.43
N ALA A 331 -1.22 -16.42 -25.11
CA ALA A 331 -0.10 -16.67 -26.00
C ALA A 331 0.01 -18.15 -26.39
N LEU A 332 -0.11 -19.07 -25.42
CA LEU A 332 -0.15 -20.51 -25.69
C LEU A 332 -1.30 -20.87 -26.63
N LEU A 333 -2.52 -20.39 -26.34
CA LEU A 333 -3.70 -20.73 -27.12
C LEU A 333 -3.64 -20.19 -28.55
N TYR A 334 -3.15 -18.97 -28.75
CA TYR A 334 -2.93 -18.43 -30.10
C TYR A 334 -1.75 -19.09 -30.81
N HIS A 335 -0.71 -19.51 -30.11
CA HIS A 335 0.35 -20.32 -30.70
C HIS A 335 -0.18 -21.66 -31.20
N MET A 336 -1.03 -22.32 -30.44
CA MET A 336 -1.74 -23.53 -30.87
C MET A 336 -2.59 -23.26 -32.12
N ASN A 337 -3.37 -22.17 -32.12
CA ASN A 337 -4.17 -21.77 -33.27
C ASN A 337 -3.32 -21.49 -34.52
N TYR A 338 -2.17 -20.80 -34.38
CA TYR A 338 -1.22 -20.54 -35.46
C TYR A 338 -0.66 -21.83 -36.07
N ARG A 339 -0.46 -22.87 -35.24
CA ARG A 339 -0.05 -24.21 -35.66
C ARG A 339 -1.20 -25.07 -36.20
N ASN A 340 -2.41 -24.52 -36.37
CA ASN A 340 -3.64 -25.22 -36.72
C ASN A 340 -3.93 -26.40 -35.76
N LEU A 341 -3.69 -26.19 -34.47
CA LEU A 341 -4.00 -27.17 -33.43
C LEU A 341 -5.33 -26.84 -32.77
N GLU A 342 -6.09 -27.87 -32.44
CA GLU A 342 -7.28 -27.81 -31.61
C GLU A 342 -7.16 -28.75 -30.41
N ILE A 343 -8.10 -28.64 -29.47
CA ILE A 343 -8.14 -29.54 -28.32
C ILE A 343 -8.76 -30.86 -28.74
N GLY A 344 -7.93 -31.90 -28.79
CA GLY A 344 -8.32 -33.27 -29.07
C GLY A 344 -9.02 -33.95 -27.89
N ARG A 345 -9.51 -35.17 -28.14
CA ARG A 345 -10.19 -35.99 -27.11
C ARG A 345 -9.25 -36.52 -26.03
N TRP A 346 -7.96 -36.59 -26.32
CA TRP A 346 -6.95 -37.27 -25.51
C TRP A 346 -5.82 -36.32 -25.15
N THR A 347 -5.36 -36.41 -23.90
CA THR A 347 -4.13 -35.81 -23.40
C THR A 347 -3.04 -36.87 -23.41
N TYR A 348 -1.95 -36.60 -24.12
CA TYR A 348 -0.82 -37.51 -24.22
C TYR A 348 0.11 -37.33 -23.02
N LEU A 349 0.24 -38.39 -22.21
CA LEU A 349 1.12 -38.39 -21.05
C LEU A 349 2.60 -38.46 -21.50
N PRO A 350 3.55 -38.07 -20.64
CA PRO A 350 4.97 -38.18 -20.99
C PRO A 350 5.43 -39.63 -21.14
N TRP A 351 4.78 -40.58 -20.47
CA TRP A 351 4.87 -42.02 -20.75
C TRP A 351 3.84 -42.43 -21.82
N ARG A 352 3.99 -43.60 -22.47
CA ARG A 352 3.20 -44.09 -23.63
C ARG A 352 1.65 -44.19 -23.44
N GLY A 353 1.09 -43.63 -22.38
CA GLY A 353 -0.35 -43.61 -22.09
C GLY A 353 -1.09 -42.37 -22.65
N LYS A 354 -2.40 -42.50 -22.76
CA LYS A 354 -3.33 -41.40 -23.11
C LYS A 354 -4.47 -41.39 -22.11
N LEU A 355 -4.88 -40.20 -21.66
CA LEU A 355 -6.06 -40.02 -20.82
C LEU A 355 -7.07 -39.11 -21.51
N PRO A 356 -8.38 -39.26 -21.27
CA PRO A 356 -9.37 -38.33 -21.81
C PRO A 356 -9.08 -36.90 -21.36
N PHE A 357 -9.16 -35.93 -22.29
CA PHE A 357 -8.91 -34.51 -21.99
C PHE A 357 -9.76 -34.04 -20.82
N VAL A 358 -11.06 -34.38 -20.83
CA VAL A 358 -12.02 -34.02 -19.77
C VAL A 358 -11.58 -34.55 -18.41
N ALA A 359 -11.03 -35.77 -18.33
CA ALA A 359 -10.54 -36.33 -17.07
C ALA A 359 -9.30 -35.59 -16.57
N THR A 360 -8.32 -35.34 -17.44
CA THR A 360 -7.10 -34.61 -17.05
C THR A 360 -7.37 -33.17 -16.68
N PHE A 361 -8.24 -32.49 -17.43
CA PHE A 361 -8.62 -31.12 -17.17
C PHE A 361 -9.51 -31.02 -15.93
N GLY A 362 -10.40 -31.99 -15.70
CA GLY A 362 -11.17 -32.11 -14.46
C GLY A 362 -10.26 -32.26 -13.24
N LEU A 363 -9.23 -33.12 -13.31
CA LEU A 363 -8.23 -33.26 -12.24
C LEU A 363 -7.45 -31.96 -12.01
N CYS A 364 -7.09 -31.25 -13.08
CA CYS A 364 -6.50 -29.91 -12.99
C CYS A 364 -7.45 -28.94 -12.28
N LEU A 365 -8.75 -28.94 -12.60
CA LEU A 365 -9.74 -28.11 -11.90
C LEU A 365 -9.94 -28.51 -10.44
N CYS A 366 -9.70 -29.77 -10.03
CA CYS A 366 -9.74 -30.16 -8.62
C CYS A 366 -8.69 -29.41 -7.77
N THR A 367 -7.58 -28.95 -8.36
CA THR A 367 -6.61 -28.09 -7.65
C THR A 367 -7.18 -26.73 -7.26
N SER A 368 -8.35 -26.34 -7.80
CA SER A 368 -9.05 -25.14 -7.36
C SER A 368 -9.43 -25.17 -5.88
N ILE A 369 -9.58 -26.35 -5.27
CA ILE A 369 -9.79 -26.49 -3.83
C ILE A 369 -8.59 -25.93 -3.05
N LEU A 370 -7.37 -26.27 -3.48
CA LEU A 370 -6.13 -25.76 -2.87
C LEU A 370 -5.97 -24.26 -3.09
N SER A 371 -6.27 -23.79 -4.31
CA SER A 371 -6.25 -22.37 -4.65
C SER A 371 -7.26 -21.58 -3.81
N ALA A 372 -8.50 -22.06 -3.70
CA ALA A 372 -9.55 -21.47 -2.88
C ALA A 372 -9.19 -21.47 -1.39
N TRP A 373 -8.58 -22.54 -0.89
CA TRP A 373 -8.04 -22.59 0.46
C TRP A 373 -6.98 -21.50 0.70
N TYR A 374 -6.02 -21.36 -0.22
CA TYR A 374 -5.00 -20.30 -0.10
C TYR A 374 -5.63 -18.91 -0.13
N VAL A 375 -6.57 -18.67 -1.05
CA VAL A 375 -7.31 -17.41 -1.13
C VAL A 375 -8.04 -17.13 0.19
N TYR A 376 -8.74 -18.13 0.75
CA TYR A 376 -9.45 -18.01 2.01
C TYR A 376 -8.53 -17.68 3.19
N VAL A 377 -7.39 -18.38 3.32
CA VAL A 377 -6.40 -18.11 4.37
C VAL A 377 -5.85 -16.70 4.22
N ASN A 378 -5.47 -16.31 3.01
CA ASN A 378 -4.92 -14.97 2.75
C ASN A 378 -5.93 -13.85 3.09
N LEU A 379 -7.20 -14.01 2.69
CA LEU A 379 -8.28 -13.08 3.07
C LEU A 379 -8.52 -13.05 4.59
N SER A 380 -8.40 -14.20 5.26
CA SER A 380 -8.54 -14.30 6.72
C SER A 380 -7.41 -13.60 7.45
N ASP A 381 -6.17 -13.76 6.98
CA ASP A 381 -4.98 -13.09 7.54
C ASP A 381 -5.05 -11.57 7.40
N HIS A 382 -5.68 -11.08 6.32
CA HIS A 382 -5.98 -9.66 6.12
C HIS A 382 -7.25 -9.20 6.84
N SER A 383 -7.81 -10.05 7.71
CA SER A 383 -8.97 -9.75 8.55
C SER A 383 -10.22 -9.35 7.77
N VAL A 384 -10.33 -9.78 6.49
CA VAL A 384 -11.44 -9.42 5.59
C VAL A 384 -12.79 -9.94 6.11
N PHE A 385 -12.77 -11.02 6.88
CA PHE A 385 -13.95 -11.62 7.51
C PHE A 385 -14.27 -11.06 8.91
N ASP A 386 -13.42 -10.22 9.50
CA ASP A 386 -13.65 -9.65 10.83
C ASP A 386 -14.51 -8.37 10.74
N ILE A 387 -15.82 -8.56 10.85
CA ILE A 387 -16.84 -7.49 10.81
C ILE A 387 -16.57 -6.39 11.85
N ASN A 388 -15.85 -6.68 12.94
CA ASN A 388 -15.57 -5.68 13.96
C ASN A 388 -14.66 -4.56 13.44
N HIS A 389 -13.83 -4.80 12.42
CA HIS A 389 -13.05 -3.74 11.77
C HIS A 389 -13.94 -2.65 11.16
N ARG A 390 -15.09 -3.01 10.58
CA ARG A 390 -16.04 -2.02 10.06
C ARG A 390 -16.53 -1.09 11.18
N LYS A 391 -16.87 -1.67 12.33
CA LYS A 391 -17.36 -0.92 13.50
C LYS A 391 -16.25 -0.03 14.07
N ASP A 392 -15.01 -0.53 14.07
CA ASP A 392 -13.81 0.22 14.48
C ASP A 392 -13.65 1.49 13.64
N TRP A 393 -13.65 1.35 12.32
CA TRP A 393 -13.50 2.47 11.40
C TRP A 393 -14.65 3.48 11.50
N GLN A 394 -15.88 3.00 11.64
CA GLN A 394 -17.04 3.87 11.85
C GLN A 394 -16.94 4.66 13.16
N ALA A 395 -16.51 4.03 14.25
CA ALA A 395 -16.32 4.69 15.53
C ALA A 395 -15.20 5.74 15.46
N LEU A 396 -14.06 5.41 14.83
CA LEU A 396 -12.98 6.38 14.56
C LEU A 396 -13.50 7.59 13.79
N GLY A 397 -14.28 7.37 12.74
CA GLY A 397 -14.90 8.43 11.95
C GLY A 397 -15.85 9.34 12.72
N GLN A 398 -16.47 8.86 13.79
CA GLN A 398 -17.34 9.67 14.66
C GLN A 398 -16.55 10.46 15.71
N ILE A 399 -15.39 9.96 16.14
CA ILE A 399 -14.59 10.56 17.22
C ILE A 399 -13.63 11.62 16.68
N ILE A 400 -13.09 11.43 15.47
CA ILE A 400 -12.12 12.37 14.88
C ILE A 400 -12.84 13.67 14.46
N PRO A 401 -12.45 14.84 15.01
CA PRO A 401 -13.06 16.12 14.66
C PRO A 401 -12.84 16.51 13.20
N GLN A 402 -13.72 17.36 12.69
CA GLN A 402 -13.53 17.99 11.38
C GLN A 402 -12.25 18.82 11.33
N GLY A 403 -11.47 18.66 10.27
CA GLY A 403 -10.20 19.37 10.08
C GLY A 403 -9.07 18.88 11.00
N ALA A 404 -9.27 17.82 11.79
CA ALA A 404 -8.24 17.31 12.69
C ALA A 404 -6.99 16.90 11.91
N LYS A 405 -5.83 17.39 12.37
CA LYS A 405 -4.52 17.02 11.84
C LYS A 405 -4.02 15.77 12.54
N VAL A 406 -3.99 14.65 11.81
CA VAL A 406 -3.77 13.31 12.34
C VAL A 406 -2.48 12.72 11.76
N ALA A 407 -1.58 12.29 12.63
CA ALA A 407 -0.44 11.46 12.26
C ALA A 407 -0.88 9.99 12.18
N ALA A 408 -0.66 9.36 11.02
CA ALA A 408 -1.03 7.98 10.74
C ALA A 408 0.04 7.33 9.86
N PRO A 409 0.24 5.99 9.95
CA PRO A 409 1.08 5.29 8.99
C PRO A 409 0.48 5.34 7.60
N TRP A 410 1.34 5.33 6.58
CA TRP A 410 0.90 5.33 5.18
C TRP A 410 -0.02 4.15 4.88
N ASP A 411 0.31 2.93 5.35
CA ASP A 411 -0.38 1.66 5.03
C ASP A 411 -1.78 1.48 5.66
N ALA A 412 -2.17 2.36 6.58
CA ALA A 412 -3.50 2.38 7.18
C ALA A 412 -4.29 3.63 6.80
N THR A 413 -3.64 4.64 6.22
CA THR A 413 -4.29 5.93 5.98
C THR A 413 -5.35 5.83 4.89
N GLU A 414 -5.24 4.90 3.94
CA GLU A 414 -6.28 4.65 2.92
C GLU A 414 -7.63 4.32 3.57
N LEU A 415 -7.61 3.52 4.64
CA LEU A 415 -8.80 3.16 5.41
C LEU A 415 -9.31 4.35 6.22
N TYR A 416 -8.40 5.09 6.87
CA TYR A 416 -8.78 6.25 7.70
C TYR A 416 -9.37 7.38 6.86
N VAL A 417 -8.86 7.63 5.66
CA VAL A 417 -9.46 8.57 4.72
C VAL A 417 -10.85 8.13 4.30
N TRP A 418 -11.06 6.85 4.07
CA TRP A 418 -12.38 6.35 3.73
C TRP A 418 -13.38 6.49 4.89
N ALA A 419 -12.92 6.21 6.11
CA ALA A 419 -13.74 6.19 7.32
C ALA A 419 -13.98 7.57 7.95
N ALA A 420 -12.97 8.43 7.91
CA ALA A 420 -12.93 9.77 8.51
C ALA A 420 -12.38 10.80 7.50
N PRO A 421 -13.08 11.02 6.36
CA PRO A 421 -12.64 11.95 5.31
C PRO A 421 -12.62 13.42 5.74
N GLN A 422 -13.22 13.75 6.89
CA GLN A 422 -13.18 15.09 7.46
C GLN A 422 -11.81 15.46 8.04
N ALA A 423 -10.93 14.49 8.29
CA ALA A 423 -9.61 14.70 8.87
C ALA A 423 -8.53 15.04 7.82
N ARG A 424 -7.30 15.30 8.29
CA ARG A 424 -6.13 15.65 7.48
C ARG A 424 -4.92 14.83 7.93
N TYR A 425 -4.50 13.89 7.11
CA TYR A 425 -3.43 12.94 7.38
C TYR A 425 -2.08 13.42 6.81
N LEU A 426 -1.04 12.60 6.99
CA LEU A 426 0.32 12.88 6.52
C LEU A 426 0.48 12.46 5.06
N ASN A 427 0.47 11.16 4.78
CA ASN A 427 0.67 10.60 3.45
C ASN A 427 -0.37 9.52 3.15
N LEU A 428 -0.45 9.13 1.87
CA LEU A 428 -1.35 8.12 1.34
C LEU A 428 -0.59 7.25 0.34
N LEU A 429 -1.06 6.02 0.14
CA LEU A 429 -0.46 5.08 -0.80
C LEU A 429 1.01 4.89 -0.47
N ASP A 430 1.85 4.86 -1.50
CA ASP A 430 3.25 4.52 -1.40
C ASP A 430 4.05 5.59 -0.60
N PRO A 431 4.97 5.19 0.31
CA PRO A 431 5.78 6.12 1.10
C PRO A 431 6.63 7.08 0.25
N VAL A 432 6.92 6.73 -1.01
CA VAL A 432 7.68 7.60 -1.92
C VAL A 432 7.05 8.99 -2.07
N PHE A 433 5.71 9.09 -1.99
CA PHE A 433 5.00 10.34 -2.13
C PHE A 433 5.23 11.32 -0.98
N MET A 434 5.69 10.83 0.18
CA MET A 434 6.19 11.68 1.27
C MET A 434 7.71 11.79 1.24
N ALA A 435 8.42 10.69 0.96
CA ALA A 435 9.87 10.65 1.03
C ALA A 435 10.57 11.61 0.06
N VAL A 436 10.02 11.79 -1.15
CA VAL A 436 10.60 12.69 -2.16
C VAL A 436 10.42 14.17 -1.78
N PRO A 437 9.19 14.69 -1.59
CA PRO A 437 9.00 16.11 -1.24
C PRO A 437 9.30 16.46 0.22
N TYR A 438 9.19 15.50 1.14
CA TYR A 438 9.29 15.71 2.60
C TYR A 438 10.20 14.69 3.28
N GLY A 439 11.41 14.50 2.76
CA GLY A 439 12.35 13.46 3.23
C GLY A 439 12.67 13.51 4.73
N SER A 440 12.80 14.69 5.33
CA SER A 440 13.03 14.85 6.78
C SER A 440 11.82 14.38 7.61
N ALA A 441 10.62 14.79 7.23
CA ALA A 441 9.37 14.35 7.86
C ALA A 441 9.15 12.84 7.69
N TYR A 442 9.53 12.27 6.54
CA TYR A 442 9.45 10.83 6.29
C TYR A 442 10.34 10.02 7.24
N LEU A 443 11.59 10.46 7.45
CA LEU A 443 12.51 9.82 8.40
C LEU A 443 11.98 9.89 9.84
N ILE A 444 11.40 11.03 10.21
CA ILE A 444 10.74 11.21 11.51
C ILE A 444 9.57 10.25 11.68
N LEU A 445 8.69 10.15 10.68
CA LEU A 445 7.57 9.21 10.68
C LEU A 445 8.07 7.76 10.84
N LYS A 446 9.12 7.38 10.11
CA LYS A 446 9.74 6.05 10.21
C LYS A 446 10.27 5.78 11.63
N ASN A 447 10.96 6.74 12.25
CA ASN A 447 11.51 6.60 13.59
C ASN A 447 10.41 6.43 14.66
N ILE A 448 9.31 7.17 14.57
CA ILE A 448 8.20 7.02 15.53
C ILE A 448 7.57 5.63 15.42
N TRP A 449 7.37 5.10 14.21
CA TRP A 449 6.66 3.82 13.99
C TRP A 449 7.54 2.60 14.28
N ASN A 450 8.86 2.75 14.12
CA ASN A 450 9.87 1.79 14.59
C ASN A 450 10.06 1.82 16.13
N GLY A 451 9.51 2.84 16.82
CA GLY A 451 9.65 3.01 18.26
C GLY A 451 10.97 3.67 18.70
N ASP A 452 11.76 4.17 17.75
CA ASP A 452 13.06 4.80 18.00
C ASP A 452 12.95 6.26 18.45
N GLU A 453 11.83 6.95 18.17
CA GLU A 453 11.63 8.35 18.57
C GLU A 453 11.20 8.47 20.05
N PRO A 454 12.06 8.97 20.96
CA PRO A 454 11.72 9.06 22.39
C PRO A 454 10.62 10.08 22.69
N ASP A 455 10.58 11.23 22.02
CA ASP A 455 9.63 12.31 22.30
C ASP A 455 8.55 12.42 21.23
N VAL A 456 7.69 11.40 21.20
CA VAL A 456 6.61 11.29 20.21
C VAL A 456 5.65 12.49 20.25
N PRO A 457 5.10 12.94 21.39
CA PRO A 457 4.18 14.09 21.40
C PRO A 457 4.80 15.36 20.83
N TYR A 458 6.04 15.68 21.21
CA TYR A 458 6.77 16.81 20.65
C TYR A 458 6.99 16.65 19.15
N THR A 459 7.53 15.51 18.73
CA THR A 459 7.91 15.28 17.34
C THR A 459 6.70 15.29 16.40
N VAL A 460 5.60 14.67 16.80
CA VAL A 460 4.35 14.65 16.03
C VAL A 460 3.77 16.06 15.88
N LYS A 461 3.85 16.90 16.93
CA LYS A 461 3.36 18.27 16.85
C LYS A 461 4.29 19.19 16.08
N ALA A 462 5.56 19.23 16.44
CA ALA A 462 6.55 20.18 15.92
C ALA A 462 6.95 19.90 14.47
N HIS A 463 7.09 18.62 14.10
CA HIS A 463 7.64 18.25 12.79
C HIS A 463 6.61 17.67 11.83
N LEU A 464 5.50 17.13 12.34
CA LEU A 464 4.42 16.56 11.53
C LEU A 464 3.11 17.37 11.62
N ASP A 465 3.13 18.52 12.31
CA ASP A 465 2.00 19.44 12.46
C ASP A 465 0.70 18.68 12.79
N SER A 466 0.73 17.81 13.79
CA SER A 466 -0.41 16.92 14.11
C SER A 466 -0.76 16.97 15.59
N ASP A 467 -2.05 17.06 15.88
CA ASP A 467 -2.61 17.08 17.25
C ASP A 467 -3.11 15.70 17.70
N TYR A 468 -3.25 14.79 16.74
CA TYR A 468 -3.75 13.44 16.94
C TYR A 468 -2.78 12.45 16.34
N ILE A 469 -2.75 11.24 16.90
CA ILE A 469 -2.03 10.11 16.32
C ILE A 469 -2.94 8.88 16.34
N VAL A 470 -3.05 8.20 15.20
CA VAL A 470 -3.87 7.00 15.02
C VAL A 470 -3.07 5.90 14.31
N PHE A 471 -3.17 4.67 14.82
CA PHE A 471 -2.45 3.53 14.25
C PHE A 471 -3.03 2.19 14.75
N PRO A 472 -2.82 1.09 14.01
CA PRO A 472 -3.15 -0.26 14.47
C PRO A 472 -2.22 -0.68 15.62
N TYR A 473 -2.67 -0.50 16.86
CA TYR A 473 -1.81 -0.59 18.05
C TYR A 473 -1.18 -1.97 18.29
N LYS A 474 -1.80 -3.04 17.78
CA LYS A 474 -1.23 -4.40 17.84
C LYS A 474 0.01 -4.56 16.96
N ARG A 475 0.14 -3.79 15.88
CA ARG A 475 1.35 -3.75 15.03
C ARG A 475 2.45 -2.87 15.64
N HIS A 476 2.07 -1.82 16.38
CA HIS A 476 2.99 -0.85 16.98
C HIS A 476 2.87 -0.83 18.52
N THR A 477 3.10 -1.99 19.15
CA THR A 477 2.89 -2.16 20.59
C THR A 477 3.81 -1.27 21.45
N GLN A 478 5.03 -1.02 21.00
CA GLN A 478 5.97 -0.13 21.70
C GLN A 478 5.47 1.32 21.71
N LEU A 479 5.06 1.84 20.55
CA LEU A 479 4.46 3.17 20.41
C LEU A 479 3.20 3.31 21.27
N TYR A 480 2.32 2.29 21.24
CA TYR A 480 1.11 2.27 22.05
C TYR A 480 1.41 2.37 23.55
N ARG A 481 2.37 1.59 24.06
CA ARG A 481 2.77 1.64 25.47
C ARG A 481 3.35 3.00 25.83
N ARG A 482 4.21 3.56 24.97
CA ARG A 482 4.82 4.88 25.18
C ARG A 482 3.74 5.95 25.36
N LEU A 483 2.75 6.00 24.46
CA LEU A 483 1.67 6.99 24.54
C LEU A 483 0.69 6.74 25.69
N LEU A 484 0.42 5.49 26.04
CA LEU A 484 -0.52 5.15 27.13
C LEU A 484 -0.06 5.70 28.49
N HIS A 485 1.26 5.80 28.70
CA HIS A 485 1.85 6.24 29.96
C HIS A 485 2.42 7.66 29.91
N ASP A 486 2.32 8.32 28.76
CA ASP A 486 2.73 9.72 28.58
C ASP A 486 1.56 10.65 28.97
N PRO A 487 1.70 11.51 29.99
CA PRO A 487 0.63 12.41 30.41
C PRO A 487 0.21 13.41 29.31
N ARG A 488 1.06 13.62 28.31
CA ARG A 488 0.79 14.47 27.13
C ARG A 488 -0.06 13.77 26.08
N ALA A 489 -0.41 12.49 26.25
CA ALA A 489 -1.22 11.74 25.29
C ALA A 489 -2.48 11.19 25.96
N LYS A 490 -3.64 11.68 25.53
CA LYS A 490 -4.94 11.21 25.99
C LYS A 490 -5.49 10.18 25.01
N LEU A 491 -5.66 8.93 25.46
CA LEU A 491 -6.38 7.90 24.70
C LEU A 491 -7.85 8.32 24.54
N LEU A 492 -8.29 8.52 23.30
CA LEU A 492 -9.68 8.86 22.98
C LEU A 492 -10.48 7.65 22.53
N TYR A 493 -9.82 6.69 21.88
CA TYR A 493 -10.46 5.51 21.35
C TYR A 493 -9.51 4.32 21.31
N ARG A 494 -10.05 3.13 21.58
CA ARG A 494 -9.34 1.86 21.51
C ARG A 494 -10.26 0.78 20.93
N GLY A 495 -10.02 0.43 19.68
CA GLY A 495 -10.58 -0.76 19.03
C GLY A 495 -9.47 -1.57 18.38
N HIS A 496 -9.48 -1.77 17.07
CA HIS A 496 -8.35 -2.30 16.29
C HIS A 496 -7.27 -1.23 16.11
N SER A 497 -7.68 0.02 15.93
CA SER A 497 -6.79 1.17 16.00
C SER A 497 -6.87 1.84 17.38
N ALA A 498 -5.79 2.49 17.79
CA ALA A 498 -5.80 3.39 18.93
C ALA A 498 -5.68 4.83 18.44
N LEU A 499 -6.52 5.73 18.96
CA LEU A 499 -6.48 7.16 18.69
C LEU A 499 -6.10 7.91 19.97
N PHE A 500 -5.03 8.69 19.89
CA PHE A 500 -4.61 9.58 20.96
C PHE A 500 -4.72 11.04 20.53
N ARG A 501 -5.05 11.92 21.47
CA ARG A 501 -4.92 13.38 21.34
C ARG A 501 -3.71 13.84 22.15
N LEU A 502 -2.90 14.68 21.55
CA LEU A 502 -1.72 15.27 22.17
C LEU A 502 -2.10 16.55 22.93
N MET A 503 -1.65 16.65 24.18
CA MET A 503 -2.08 17.61 25.19
C MET A 503 -0.85 18.36 25.74
N PRO A 504 -0.63 19.63 25.37
CA PRO A 504 0.54 20.40 25.82
C PRO A 504 0.45 20.85 27.29
N ASP A 505 -0.76 20.91 27.84
CA ASP A 505 -1.07 21.42 29.18
C ASP A 505 -0.72 20.44 30.31
N LYS A 506 -0.34 19.20 29.99
CA LYS A 506 -0.05 18.13 30.98
C LYS A 506 1.43 17.95 31.28
N ASN A 507 2.18 19.04 31.14
CA ASN A 507 3.62 19.07 31.11
C ASN A 507 4.30 19.44 32.43
N ASN A 508 3.54 19.91 33.40
CA ASN A 508 4.03 20.45 34.68
C ASN A 508 4.72 19.40 35.57
N LYS A 509 4.43 18.12 35.37
CA LYS A 509 5.01 17.02 36.16
C LYS A 509 6.40 16.57 35.72
N PHE A 510 6.88 17.03 34.57
CA PHE A 510 8.20 16.66 34.08
C PHE A 510 9.26 17.57 34.69
N MET A 511 10.33 16.97 35.19
CA MET A 511 11.50 17.73 35.64
C MET A 511 12.32 18.14 34.41
N VAL A 512 12.15 19.40 34.02
CA VAL A 512 12.89 20.10 32.94
C VAL A 512 14.02 20.98 33.50
N ASN A 513 14.58 21.93 32.76
CA ASN A 513 15.56 22.92 33.28
C ASN A 513 16.84 22.32 33.90
N TRP A 514 17.36 21.23 33.34
CA TRP A 514 18.64 20.66 33.76
C TRP A 514 19.81 21.59 33.39
N GLN A 515 20.88 21.56 34.17
CA GLN A 515 22.14 22.23 33.87
C GLN A 515 23.21 21.20 33.50
N ILE A 516 24.06 21.53 32.54
CA ILE A 516 25.19 20.68 32.13
C ILE A 516 26.35 20.91 33.09
N ILE A 517 26.83 19.83 33.71
CA ILE A 517 28.01 19.85 34.59
C ILE A 517 29.23 19.39 33.78
N PRO A 518 30.26 20.23 33.58
CA PRO A 518 31.47 19.86 32.85
C PRO A 518 32.18 18.64 33.46
N ASP A 519 32.79 17.79 32.64
CA ASP A 519 33.49 16.56 33.07
C ASP A 519 34.69 16.81 34.01
N ASN A 520 35.24 18.03 34.00
CA ASN A 520 36.33 18.43 34.89
C ASN A 520 35.86 18.98 36.24
N GLY A 521 34.54 19.04 36.49
CA GLY A 521 33.95 19.43 37.76
C GLY A 521 33.88 18.28 38.76
N LYS A 522 33.61 18.62 40.03
CA LYS A 522 33.30 17.63 41.07
C LYS A 522 32.01 16.90 40.72
N TRP A 523 31.99 15.58 40.86
CA TRP A 523 30.81 14.74 40.56
C TRP A 523 30.53 13.73 41.68
N PRO A 524 29.30 13.65 42.20
CA PRO A 524 28.17 14.56 41.96
C PRO A 524 28.45 15.99 42.48
N PRO A 525 27.81 17.03 41.91
CA PRO A 525 28.03 18.43 42.30
C PRO A 525 27.48 18.72 43.71
N GLU A 526 28.14 19.64 44.43
CA GLU A 526 27.64 20.20 45.70
C GLU A 526 26.72 21.41 45.44
N GLU A 527 25.99 21.86 46.46
CA GLU A 527 25.04 22.98 46.35
C GLU A 527 25.69 24.27 45.80
N GLY A 528 26.94 24.53 46.21
CA GLY A 528 27.71 25.70 45.76
C GLY A 528 28.23 25.62 44.31
N ASP A 529 28.13 24.47 43.65
CA ASP A 529 28.61 24.23 42.29
C ASP A 529 27.55 24.53 41.21
N ILE A 530 26.27 24.57 41.57
CA ILE A 530 25.12 24.62 40.63
C ILE A 530 24.66 26.05 40.26
N ASN A 531 25.40 27.10 40.62
CA ASN A 531 24.98 28.50 40.36
C ASN A 531 26.11 29.44 39.90
N LYS A 532 27.27 28.92 39.48
CA LYS A 532 28.43 29.77 39.14
C LYS A 532 28.64 30.01 37.63
N LYS A 533 28.05 29.20 36.75
CA LYS A 533 28.05 29.40 35.28
C LYS A 533 26.74 28.86 34.71
N GLU A 534 25.94 29.73 34.09
CA GLU A 534 24.63 29.46 33.48
C GLU A 534 24.69 28.54 32.24
N ILE A 535 25.24 27.33 32.32
CA ILE A 535 25.18 26.37 31.21
C ILE A 535 23.91 25.54 31.35
N TYR A 536 22.77 26.18 31.08
CA TYR A 536 21.49 25.50 31.00
C TYR A 536 21.47 24.54 29.81
N PHE A 537 20.84 23.39 30.01
CA PHE A 537 20.58 22.46 28.94
C PHE A 537 19.72 23.15 27.86
N PRO A 538 20.08 23.10 26.56
CA PRO A 538 19.38 23.83 25.52
C PRO A 538 17.90 23.43 25.45
N GLN A 539 17.02 24.40 25.71
CA GLN A 539 15.57 24.22 25.56
C GLN A 539 15.12 24.74 24.21
N GLN A 540 14.04 24.17 23.69
CA GLN A 540 13.37 24.77 22.54
C GLN A 540 12.82 26.15 22.90
N VAL A 541 13.09 27.12 22.02
CA VAL A 541 12.69 28.51 22.20
C VAL A 541 11.34 28.79 21.56
N ASP A 542 10.92 27.95 20.60
CA ASP A 542 9.63 28.11 19.94
C ASP A 542 8.46 27.67 20.85
N PRO A 543 7.26 28.27 20.69
CA PRO A 543 6.12 27.96 21.55
C PRO A 543 5.68 26.49 21.53
N ILE A 544 5.89 25.78 20.42
CA ILE A 544 5.53 24.36 20.32
C ILE A 544 6.51 23.52 21.13
N GLY A 545 7.81 23.78 21.01
CA GLY A 545 8.84 23.17 21.82
C GLY A 545 8.62 23.39 23.31
N GLN A 546 8.41 24.64 23.73
CA GLN A 546 8.07 24.95 25.14
C GLN A 546 6.82 24.21 25.61
N GLY A 547 5.83 24.08 24.73
CA GLY A 547 4.56 23.43 24.98
C GLY A 547 4.56 21.90 24.91
N TYR A 548 5.59 21.23 24.39
CA TYR A 548 5.58 19.77 24.23
C TYR A 548 6.86 19.05 24.63
N GLU A 549 8.04 19.62 24.41
CA GLU A 549 9.31 18.93 24.66
C GLU A 549 9.48 18.61 26.15
N ARG A 550 9.56 17.34 26.51
CA ARG A 550 9.83 16.94 27.91
C ARG A 550 10.88 15.85 28.04
N TYR A 551 11.38 15.35 26.92
CA TYR A 551 12.56 14.51 26.87
C TYR A 551 13.83 15.35 26.93
N VAL A 552 14.74 15.04 27.86
CA VAL A 552 16.05 15.69 27.92
C VAL A 552 16.95 15.06 26.86
N ASN A 553 17.02 15.66 25.66
CA ASN A 553 17.73 15.09 24.52
C ASN A 553 19.23 15.43 24.50
N ALA A 554 20.03 14.69 25.25
CA ALA A 554 21.47 14.93 25.42
C ALA A 554 22.30 14.97 24.12
N THR A 555 21.77 14.48 22.99
CA THR A 555 22.41 14.61 21.66
C THR A 555 22.49 16.06 21.14
N ARG A 556 21.82 17.01 21.80
CA ARG A 556 21.94 18.45 21.47
C ARG A 556 23.14 19.14 22.09
N SER A 557 23.81 18.49 23.03
CA SER A 557 25.02 19.04 23.64
C SER A 557 26.23 18.89 22.70
N ASP A 558 27.18 19.82 22.76
CA ASP A 558 28.43 19.74 21.98
C ASP A 558 29.28 18.49 22.30
N SER A 559 28.95 17.78 23.39
CA SER A 559 29.53 16.50 23.83
C SER A 559 28.94 15.29 23.09
N ASN A 560 28.95 15.33 21.75
CA ASN A 560 28.19 14.38 20.93
C ASN A 560 28.70 12.93 20.89
N THR A 561 29.73 12.58 21.68
CA THR A 561 30.35 11.24 21.68
C THR A 561 30.49 10.59 23.05
N GLY A 562 30.12 11.29 24.14
CA GLY A 562 30.38 10.86 25.51
C GLY A 562 29.13 10.78 26.39
N CYS A 563 29.31 10.26 27.60
CA CYS A 563 28.29 10.44 28.65
C CYS A 563 28.23 11.91 29.04
N ILE A 564 27.03 12.41 29.37
CA ILE A 564 26.83 13.76 29.87
C ILE A 564 26.39 13.73 31.33
N ASN A 565 26.85 14.71 32.08
CA ASN A 565 26.51 14.95 33.47
C ASN A 565 25.54 16.13 33.56
N LEU A 566 24.37 15.89 34.15
CA LEU A 566 23.31 16.88 34.28
C LEU A 566 22.89 16.98 35.74
N ALA A 567 22.63 18.20 36.21
CA ALA A 567 22.11 18.43 37.56
C ALA A 567 20.98 19.45 37.57
N ARG A 568 20.10 19.36 38.57
CA ARG A 568 19.02 20.30 38.83
C ARG A 568 18.82 20.43 40.33
N VAL A 569 18.52 21.66 40.76
CA VAL A 569 18.00 21.94 42.11
C VAL A 569 16.48 21.92 42.07
N GLU A 570 15.87 21.24 43.03
CA GLU A 570 14.44 21.25 43.32
C GLU A 570 14.25 21.87 44.71
N GLU A 571 13.39 22.88 44.81
CA GLU A 571 13.01 23.49 46.09
C GLU A 571 11.68 22.88 46.56
N VAL A 572 11.66 22.42 47.80
CA VAL A 572 10.51 21.77 48.43
C VAL A 572 10.10 22.62 49.63
N GLU A 573 8.91 23.21 49.58
CA GLU A 573 8.42 24.12 50.64
C GLU A 573 7.95 23.36 51.89
N GLU A 574 7.32 22.21 51.71
CA GLU A 574 6.81 21.36 52.78
C GLU A 574 7.27 19.92 52.57
N PRO A 575 7.53 19.15 53.64
CA PRO A 575 7.92 17.75 53.51
C PRO A 575 6.91 16.95 52.67
N VAL A 576 7.39 16.31 51.61
CA VAL A 576 6.56 15.53 50.67
C VAL A 576 7.16 14.17 50.38
N ASN A 577 6.29 13.18 50.20
CA ASN A 577 6.62 11.93 49.56
C ASN A 577 6.30 12.04 48.07
N VAL A 578 7.30 11.84 47.22
CA VAL A 578 7.19 11.97 45.77
C VAL A 578 7.61 10.67 45.10
N GLU A 579 6.75 10.15 44.23
CA GLU A 579 7.09 9.04 43.34
C GLU A 579 7.51 9.60 41.98
N TYR A 580 8.79 9.44 41.65
CA TYR A 580 9.32 9.76 40.33
C TYR A 580 9.40 8.51 39.46
N GLU A 581 9.18 8.67 38.16
CA GLU A 581 9.57 7.70 37.15
C GLU A 581 10.71 8.26 36.31
N ILE A 582 11.76 7.46 36.16
CA ILE A 582 12.92 7.83 35.38
C ILE A 582 13.13 6.78 34.28
N SER A 583 13.14 7.23 33.04
CA SER A 583 13.25 6.37 31.86
C SER A 583 14.32 6.91 30.92
N SER A 584 15.49 6.26 30.92
CA SER A 584 16.62 6.67 30.08
C SER A 584 16.64 5.92 28.75
N TYR A 585 17.20 6.57 27.73
CA TYR A 585 17.42 5.93 26.43
C TYR A 585 18.64 4.99 26.49
N GLY A 586 19.76 5.48 27.02
CA GLY A 586 20.96 4.69 27.29
C GLY A 586 21.22 4.47 28.78
N PRO A 587 22.33 3.79 29.13
CA PRO A 587 22.71 3.54 30.52
C PRO A 587 22.83 4.85 31.30
N SER A 588 22.22 4.92 32.48
CA SER A 588 22.23 6.13 33.30
C SER A 588 22.46 5.83 34.78
N SER A 589 23.04 6.76 35.52
CA SER A 589 23.17 6.69 36.98
C SER A 589 22.63 7.97 37.60
N ILE A 590 22.06 7.86 38.80
CA ILE A 590 21.24 8.93 39.40
C ILE A 590 21.64 9.11 40.86
N TRP A 591 21.83 10.35 41.26
CA TRP A 591 22.18 10.78 42.61
C TRP A 591 21.16 11.78 43.15
N HIS A 592 20.97 11.75 44.46
CA HIS A 592 20.20 12.73 45.25
C HIS A 592 21.06 13.19 46.42
N ASN A 593 21.33 14.50 46.54
CA ASN A 593 22.17 15.08 47.61
C ASN A 593 23.45 14.26 47.87
N GLU A 594 24.25 14.03 46.81
CA GLU A 594 25.48 13.22 46.77
C GLU A 594 25.33 11.70 46.88
N LYS A 595 24.20 11.19 47.38
CA LYS A 595 23.97 9.75 47.51
C LYS A 595 23.60 9.14 46.17
N LEU A 596 24.34 8.11 45.75
CA LEU A 596 23.97 7.31 44.57
C LEU A 596 22.69 6.52 44.87
N ILE A 597 21.62 6.83 44.14
CA ILE A 597 20.31 6.20 44.29
C ILE A 597 20.16 5.04 43.32
N ILE A 598 20.53 5.23 42.06
CA ILE A 598 20.46 4.20 41.02
C ILE A 598 21.80 4.14 40.28
N LYS A 599 22.39 2.95 40.24
CA LYS A 599 23.58 2.64 39.44
C LYS A 599 23.18 1.82 38.22
N ASN A 600 23.63 2.23 37.03
CA ASN A 600 23.40 1.50 35.78
C ASN A 600 21.91 1.18 35.52
N LEU A 601 21.08 2.22 35.50
CA LEU A 601 19.69 2.14 35.03
C LEU A 601 19.67 1.47 33.65
N PHE A 602 19.01 0.31 33.57
CA PHE A 602 18.91 -0.44 32.32
C PHE A 602 18.09 0.37 31.31
N PRO A 603 18.55 0.52 30.06
CA PRO A 603 17.89 1.39 29.09
C PRO A 603 16.50 0.87 28.71
N ALA A 604 15.47 1.64 29.07
CA ALA A 604 14.08 1.40 28.65
C ALA A 604 13.75 2.12 27.32
N LYS A 605 14.78 2.53 26.57
CA LYS A 605 14.67 3.37 25.35
C LYS A 605 13.79 4.60 25.58
N ALA A 606 13.92 5.23 26.75
CA ALA A 606 13.08 6.36 27.18
C ALA A 606 11.57 6.10 27.00
N THR A 607 11.10 4.92 27.38
CA THR A 607 9.67 4.58 27.35
C THR A 607 9.05 4.81 28.73
N LEU A 608 8.16 5.80 28.82
CA LEU A 608 7.34 6.03 30.02
C LEU A 608 6.44 4.82 30.29
N GLY A 609 6.21 4.50 31.55
CA GLY A 609 5.56 3.27 32.04
C GLY A 609 6.49 2.06 32.17
N GLN A 610 7.72 2.14 31.63
CA GLN A 610 8.75 1.10 31.74
C GLN A 610 10.02 1.62 32.42
N GLY A 611 10.03 2.88 32.87
CA GLY A 611 11.10 3.44 33.67
C GLY A 611 11.15 2.85 35.07
N VAL A 612 12.23 3.15 35.79
CA VAL A 612 12.34 2.83 37.21
C VAL A 612 11.54 3.84 38.01
N ARG A 613 10.74 3.34 38.94
CA ARG A 613 10.01 4.16 39.91
C ARG A 613 10.84 4.34 41.16
N LEU A 614 10.93 5.58 41.62
CA LEU A 614 11.71 5.98 42.76
C LEU A 614 10.81 6.79 43.70
N SER A 615 10.50 6.24 44.87
CA SER A 615 9.83 6.97 45.94
C SER A 615 10.87 7.63 46.82
N LEU A 616 10.79 8.96 46.96
CA LEU A 616 11.66 9.75 47.82
C LEU A 616 10.82 10.56 48.81
N GLU A 617 11.25 10.53 50.06
CA GLU A 617 10.82 11.49 51.07
C GLU A 617 11.74 12.70 50.96
N LEU A 618 11.18 13.85 50.60
CA LEU A 618 11.88 15.12 50.47
C LEU A 618 11.44 15.99 51.64
N GLU A 619 12.38 16.34 52.50
CA GLU A 619 12.15 17.31 53.57
C GLU A 619 11.98 18.73 52.99
N SER A 620 11.52 19.67 53.82
CA SER A 620 11.51 21.08 53.41
C SER A 620 12.95 21.56 53.18
N GLY A 621 13.22 22.10 51.99
CA GLY A 621 14.53 22.64 51.64
C GLY A 621 14.93 22.37 50.18
N ARG A 622 16.23 22.48 49.94
CA ARG A 622 16.83 22.29 48.61
C ARG A 622 17.29 20.85 48.42
N HIS A 623 16.94 20.30 47.27
CA HIS A 623 17.37 18.97 46.85
C HIS A 623 18.08 19.03 45.49
N ILE A 624 19.22 18.37 45.40
CA ILE A 624 20.02 18.27 44.18
C ILE A 624 19.80 16.91 43.56
N PHE A 625 19.23 16.90 42.36
CA PHE A 625 19.16 15.72 41.51
C PHE A 625 20.26 15.78 40.48
N SER A 626 21.05 14.72 40.40
CA SER A 626 22.12 14.60 39.39
C SER A 626 21.98 13.31 38.61
N ILE A 627 22.19 13.37 37.30
CA ILE A 627 22.10 12.24 36.40
C ILE A 627 23.27 12.24 35.42
N ARG A 628 23.93 11.09 35.32
CA ARG A 628 24.92 10.81 34.29
C ARG A 628 24.28 9.88 33.28
N THR A 629 24.14 10.31 32.04
CA THR A 629 23.49 9.52 30.98
C THR A 629 24.44 9.31 29.80
N CYS A 630 24.56 8.07 29.35
CA CYS A 630 25.47 7.66 28.29
C CYS A 630 24.68 7.30 27.02
N PRO A 631 25.24 7.56 25.83
CA PRO A 631 24.57 7.25 24.57
C PRO A 631 24.36 5.74 24.41
N ASP A 632 23.20 5.36 23.85
CA ASP A 632 22.98 4.06 23.23
C ASP A 632 22.69 4.28 21.74
N LYS A 633 23.58 3.77 20.89
CA LYS A 633 23.63 4.07 19.44
C LYS A 633 23.75 5.58 19.18
N ARG A 634 22.74 6.19 18.53
CA ARG A 634 22.71 7.61 18.15
C ARG A 634 21.78 8.45 19.05
N GLN A 635 21.37 7.91 20.19
CA GLN A 635 20.40 8.51 21.08
C GLN A 635 20.97 8.59 22.49
N ASN A 636 20.73 9.71 23.15
CA ASN A 636 21.15 9.94 24.53
C ASN A 636 20.14 10.86 25.21
N GLY A 637 19.80 10.58 26.46
CA GLY A 637 18.82 11.36 27.19
C GLY A 637 17.87 10.51 28.03
N PHE A 638 16.95 11.19 28.72
CA PHE A 638 16.01 10.56 29.65
C PHE A 638 14.73 11.38 29.83
N TYR A 639 13.71 10.72 30.35
CA TYR A 639 12.58 11.34 31.03
C TYR A 639 12.76 11.26 32.53
N PHE A 640 12.35 12.32 33.23
CA PHE A 640 12.25 12.36 34.68
C PHE A 640 10.88 12.97 35.02
N LEU A 641 9.95 12.14 35.46
CA LEU A 641 8.53 12.47 35.56
C LEU A 641 8.01 12.21 36.97
N GLU A 642 7.39 13.22 37.59
CA GLU A 642 6.63 13.05 38.82
C GLU A 642 5.33 12.28 38.54
N ARG A 643 5.14 11.13 39.19
CA ARG A 643 3.91 10.32 39.09
C ARG A 643 2.91 10.72 40.16
N SER A 644 3.36 10.81 41.40
CA SER A 644 2.54 11.22 42.54
C SER A 644 3.35 12.07 43.54
N ARG A 645 2.66 12.96 44.25
CA ARG A 645 3.19 13.80 45.33
C ARG A 645 2.14 13.87 46.42
N SER A 646 2.52 13.57 47.65
CA SER A 646 1.67 13.65 48.85
C SER A 646 2.44 14.27 50.00
N LEU A 647 1.79 15.07 50.83
CA LEU A 647 2.41 15.63 52.03
C LEU A 647 2.81 14.50 52.99
N LEU A 648 3.98 14.64 53.62
CA LEU A 648 4.37 13.80 54.74
C LEU A 648 3.56 14.26 55.96
N ASN A 649 2.67 13.39 56.44
CA ASN A 649 1.86 13.65 57.63
C ASN A 649 2.68 13.66 58.91
#